data_AF-A0A356FDC3-F1
#
_entry.id   AF-A0A356FDC3-F1
#
_cell.length_a   1.000
_cell.length_b   1.000
_cell.length_c   1.000
_cell.angle_alpha   90.00
_cell.angle_beta   90.00
_cell.angle_gamma   90.00
#
_symmetry.space_group_name_H-M   'P 1'
#
loop_
_entity.id
_entity.type
_entity.pdbx_description
1 polymer ?
#
loop_
_entity_poly.entity_id
_entity_poly.type
_entity_poly.pdbx_seq_one_letter_code
_entity_poly.pdbx_strand_id
1 'polypeptide(L)'
;MKRQVVTLVATFMLSVLSAHILFAAEAHRYAAVFSDGAMLEGNQLHRWNDRQSVPTLEGVSLIDPGNPVRWLRDRRLREKAYQYFAASFVEFVGGDRLPGKVVGTGFETAGGTASCLLVDTEGAFAHPGGTGRKYFRVLPSKVQRIVWRRAKIQALTPGFAYLRSGRLVEFRRLRWGQGFISLLLKDGVKEFSFAELDEIHPFTDDPWEIYYNELAVLSPGLDGLLFRIETVDGLVATASRPRFHAASFQSLQERERYSRIRASLEGQLKNFDRNNMVSLAKIDELEKKVGEELKSRAGKPGGSEKVRLPNKAGSVPSDLDRRHQRRLETYDRLTANLEKSRLQQLEKLSEEERKAQLDAFRKDRLGQRKQIVRQHGEAASRARERRLQQEKRRVYSRRVLSSEQINRFYQAASGARLIAAVDGYNNWLGAMERVRERAEMLREERGTPDTWQHMVQPAWSLDPIWTPFNRIHSCSFFRPEELQLSRLYPAAFKERHYLAKSAGWRVDRNSRNAFLSSANRGYGWGYSVHAYNELHFELGPLVTSFRSRLGLDSQVGDGGCVVGRVFLGSMEGEPLYQSPFLVGSYQAVDTGRLVLPLQPAGSRRLILQADTAHAEDISAVDPFDIRDMVDWLEPMLELDRNRLSEVVRGRVHLNVPVWRDWNPMFGPGATREWKAVLESRGEESFFSGLELRGAPLFLSRKLQPMAGRRWLEVDMGKAGSLLPDPSILTVRIDGKELEPAALPRRQPWQAGSIPLLYDLGINNESPATVEISQKPGRQLVCWRRLAIANRPSAVYELSTLLEASGGRDLKLTRAIAQVVRSSRLGFEEKKAALQLYQRGAEINYSVAIPPGESKLVGRKDLWKATASHNNTEPSTGPLHALDKNPSSRWTSRFSQQPGMWFTIELPGPTFLGGIRLMTPGSNDHPDGYEIYASMDGVRWSGVLAKGAGTSPLTAISFAPVEGRFLRIVQTGRKSLWWSINEIEVLQPATVDVVSSILLGENWRGTDGDLNLLKKLSTLQSVYFSGQSPNSADARLALRQGLGAVAFKENRRLPSISGPVCEFKVTNKTKKTIKLIWVGMTAQDVPRPDLVPGQSWVCRSYVGHRWEARVDGRRVGFYVVEPGFDWDVQNE
;
A
#
# COMPACT_ATOMS: atom_id res chain seq x y z
N MET A 1 -1.69 51.82 48.27
CA MET A 1 -2.20 51.54 46.90
C MET A 1 -1.13 51.24 45.85
N LYS A 2 0.01 51.95 45.76
CA LYS A 2 1.03 51.67 44.71
C LYS A 2 1.79 50.34 44.84
N ARG A 3 1.91 49.75 46.04
CA ARG A 3 2.60 48.45 46.26
C ARG A 3 1.78 47.21 45.88
N GLN A 4 0.45 47.26 45.98
CA GLN A 4 -0.41 46.11 45.61
C GLN A 4 -0.61 45.98 44.10
N VAL A 5 -0.57 47.09 43.35
CA VAL A 5 -0.68 47.08 41.88
C VAL A 5 0.61 46.55 41.23
N VAL A 6 1.78 46.84 41.79
CA VAL A 6 3.07 46.35 41.27
C VAL A 6 3.23 44.84 41.50
N THR A 7 2.78 44.31 42.64
CA THR A 7 2.80 42.86 42.90
C THR A 7 1.77 42.10 42.04
N LEU A 8 0.60 42.67 41.78
CA LEU A 8 -0.40 42.05 40.90
C LEU A 8 0.06 42.00 39.44
N VAL A 9 0.71 43.06 38.93
CA VAL A 9 1.26 43.12 37.57
C VAL A 9 2.50 42.24 37.42
N ALA A 10 3.35 42.14 38.45
CA ALA A 10 4.50 41.22 38.44
C ALA A 10 4.06 39.74 38.51
N THR A 11 3.00 39.41 39.27
CA THR A 11 2.47 38.05 39.36
C THR A 11 1.70 37.65 38.09
N PHE A 12 1.04 38.61 37.42
CA PHE A 12 0.38 38.40 36.13
C PHE A 12 1.37 38.34 34.96
N MET A 13 2.47 39.11 34.99
CA MET A 13 3.54 39.01 33.99
C MET A 13 4.40 37.76 34.20
N LEU A 14 4.63 37.29 35.44
CA LEU A 14 5.28 35.99 35.67
C LEU A 14 4.36 34.82 35.32
N SER A 15 3.04 34.88 35.54
CA SER A 15 2.13 33.80 35.12
C SER A 15 1.94 33.74 33.60
N VAL A 16 1.97 34.90 32.92
CA VAL A 16 1.89 34.98 31.44
C VAL A 16 3.26 34.67 30.78
N LEU A 17 4.41 34.93 31.41
CA LEU A 17 5.70 34.42 30.93
C LEU A 17 5.95 32.94 31.27
N SER A 18 5.36 32.40 32.34
CA SER A 18 5.47 30.97 32.70
C SER A 18 4.56 30.07 31.86
N ALA A 19 3.45 30.61 31.34
CA ALA A 19 2.56 29.87 30.43
C ALA A 19 3.03 29.87 28.96
N HIS A 20 4.06 30.66 28.62
CA HIS A 20 4.57 30.78 27.25
C HIS A 20 6.07 30.43 27.07
N ILE A 21 6.78 29.98 28.11
CA ILE A 21 8.18 29.48 28.00
C ILE A 21 8.33 28.00 28.44
N LEU A 22 7.25 27.22 28.32
CA LEU A 22 7.33 25.75 28.21
C LEU A 22 6.55 25.27 26.98
N PHE A 23 6.51 26.07 25.93
CA PHE A 23 6.30 25.53 24.59
C PHE A 23 7.58 24.80 24.21
N ALA A 24 7.51 23.46 24.26
CA ALA A 24 8.50 22.57 23.69
C ALA A 24 9.02 23.17 22.38
N ALA A 25 10.35 23.34 22.27
CA ALA A 25 11.00 23.50 20.99
C ALA A 25 10.37 22.50 20.02
N GLU A 26 9.89 22.95 18.86
CA GLU A 26 9.17 22.12 17.88
C GLU A 26 9.86 20.76 17.75
N ALA A 27 9.28 19.74 18.38
CA ALA A 27 9.89 18.41 18.37
C ALA A 27 9.94 17.95 16.91
N HIS A 28 11.14 17.66 16.40
CA HIS A 28 11.32 17.21 15.02
C HIS A 28 10.30 16.12 14.66
N ARG A 29 9.75 16.13 13.45
CA ARG A 29 8.68 15.21 13.05
C ARG A 29 9.06 13.75 13.27
N TYR A 30 10.28 13.35 12.93
CA TYR A 30 10.74 11.98 13.00
C TYR A 30 11.73 11.76 14.15
N ALA A 31 11.62 10.60 14.78
CA ALA A 31 12.61 10.07 15.72
C ALA A 31 12.99 8.65 15.30
N ALA A 32 14.28 8.37 15.20
CA ALA A 32 14.84 7.07 14.83
C ALA A 32 15.84 6.61 15.88
N VAL A 33 15.85 5.31 16.17
CA VAL A 33 16.87 4.66 17.00
C VAL A 33 17.59 3.61 16.19
N PHE A 34 18.91 3.59 16.29
CA PHE A 34 19.81 2.68 15.59
C PHE A 34 20.22 1.48 16.45
N SER A 35 20.88 0.50 15.84
CA SER A 35 21.23 -0.77 16.49
C SER A 35 22.27 -0.63 17.60
N ASP A 36 23.12 0.39 17.54
CA ASP A 36 24.01 0.82 18.62
C ASP A 36 23.30 1.57 19.76
N GLY A 37 22.00 1.85 19.60
CA GLY A 37 21.20 2.59 20.54
C GLY A 37 21.23 4.12 20.34
N ALA A 38 21.97 4.64 19.37
CA ALA A 38 22.00 6.06 19.03
C ALA A 38 20.62 6.54 18.55
N MET A 39 20.22 7.74 18.96
CA MET A 39 18.96 8.37 18.57
C MET A 39 19.22 9.52 17.60
N LEU A 40 18.43 9.58 16.53
CA LEU A 40 18.43 10.67 15.55
C LEU A 40 17.04 11.25 15.44
N GLU A 41 16.93 12.56 15.56
CA GLU A 41 15.67 13.29 15.37
C GLU A 41 15.81 14.25 14.18
N GLY A 42 14.76 14.37 13.36
CA GLY A 42 14.81 15.20 12.16
C GLY A 42 13.48 15.36 11.43
N ASN A 43 13.47 16.24 10.43
CA ASN A 43 12.32 16.54 9.59
C ASN A 43 12.50 16.03 8.15
N GLN A 44 13.75 15.90 7.70
CA GLN A 44 14.09 15.59 6.31
C GLN A 44 14.20 14.08 6.06
N LEU A 45 13.04 13.44 5.88
CA LEU A 45 12.98 12.05 5.42
C LEU A 45 12.90 11.99 3.89
N HIS A 46 13.84 11.27 3.27
CA HIS A 46 13.95 11.19 1.82
C HIS A 46 14.07 9.74 1.32
N ARG A 47 13.63 9.54 0.06
CA ARG A 47 13.89 8.35 -0.77
C ARG A 47 13.33 7.01 -0.26
N TRP A 48 12.32 7.03 0.63
CA TRP A 48 11.63 5.80 1.04
C TRP A 48 10.50 5.37 0.10
N ASN A 49 10.06 6.28 -0.77
CA ASN A 49 9.08 6.05 -1.82
C ASN A 49 9.60 5.23 -3.02
N ASP A 50 10.85 4.76 -2.98
CA ASP A 50 11.46 4.00 -4.06
C ASP A 50 12.17 2.76 -3.53
N ARG A 51 11.80 1.60 -4.07
CA ARG A 51 12.39 0.30 -3.71
C ARG A 51 13.89 0.23 -4.04
N GLN A 52 14.37 0.95 -5.05
CA GLN A 52 15.79 0.92 -5.45
C GLN A 52 16.67 1.88 -4.65
N SER A 53 16.05 2.81 -3.91
CA SER A 53 16.77 3.83 -3.17
C SER A 53 17.11 3.39 -1.74
N VAL A 54 18.06 4.12 -1.15
CA VAL A 54 18.43 4.03 0.27
C VAL A 54 17.70 5.17 1.00
N PRO A 55 16.75 4.87 1.91
CA PRO A 55 16.06 5.89 2.69
C PRO A 55 17.00 6.56 3.68
N THR A 56 16.85 7.88 3.83
CA THR A 56 17.69 8.68 4.72
C THR A 56 16.86 9.63 5.59
N LEU A 57 17.28 9.83 6.84
CA LEU A 57 16.79 10.88 7.73
C LEU A 57 17.93 11.88 8.00
N GLU A 58 17.73 13.16 7.68
CA GLU A 58 18.78 14.19 7.80
C GLU A 58 20.09 13.80 7.07
N GLY A 59 19.95 13.08 5.95
CA GLY A 59 21.07 12.55 5.17
C GLY A 59 21.76 11.30 5.73
N VAL A 60 21.36 10.81 6.92
CA VAL A 60 21.86 9.57 7.52
C VAL A 60 21.07 8.38 6.98
N SER A 61 21.76 7.34 6.51
CA SER A 61 21.13 6.11 5.99
C SER A 61 20.38 5.36 7.10
N LEU A 62 19.13 5.00 6.83
CA LEU A 62 18.32 4.22 7.78
C LEU A 62 18.54 2.71 7.67
N ILE A 63 19.11 2.23 6.56
CA ILE A 63 19.29 0.80 6.27
C ILE A 63 20.76 0.43 6.08
N ASP A 64 21.67 1.19 6.70
CA ASP A 64 23.11 0.84 6.72
C ASP A 64 23.30 -0.56 7.34
N PRO A 65 23.91 -1.53 6.63
CA PRO A 65 24.15 -2.86 7.18
C PRO A 65 25.00 -2.87 8.46
N GLY A 66 25.90 -1.89 8.64
CA GLY A 66 26.76 -1.81 9.82
C GLY A 66 26.05 -1.31 11.08
N ASN A 67 25.08 -0.41 10.91
CA ASN A 67 24.26 0.12 11.99
C ASN A 67 22.85 0.44 11.47
N PRO A 68 21.99 -0.57 11.30
CA PRO A 68 20.66 -0.34 10.75
C PRO A 68 19.75 0.29 11.81
N VAL A 69 18.75 1.05 11.34
CA VAL A 69 17.69 1.56 12.20
C VAL A 69 16.94 0.38 12.85
N ARG A 70 16.67 0.46 14.15
CA ARG A 70 15.84 -0.47 14.93
C ARG A 70 14.38 -0.07 14.89
N TRP A 71 14.11 1.22 14.99
CA TRP A 71 12.78 1.75 14.74
C TRP A 71 12.81 3.22 14.33
N LEU A 72 11.77 3.62 13.62
CA LEU A 72 11.45 5.00 13.25
C LEU A 72 10.03 5.31 13.66
N ARG A 73 9.78 6.54 14.10
CA ARG A 73 8.47 7.03 14.48
C ARG A 73 8.17 8.41 13.90
N ASP A 74 6.94 8.62 13.43
CA ASP A 74 6.38 9.94 13.12
C ASP A 74 5.65 10.49 14.36
N ARG A 75 6.25 11.49 15.01
CA ARG A 75 5.74 12.09 16.26
C ARG A 75 4.48 12.92 16.06
N ARG A 76 4.16 13.38 14.84
CA ARG A 76 2.91 14.11 14.54
C ARG A 76 1.68 13.23 14.72
N LEU A 77 1.84 11.93 14.58
CA LEU A 77 0.76 10.95 14.64
C LEU A 77 0.46 10.48 16.08
N ARG A 78 1.15 11.03 17.08
CA ARG A 78 1.10 10.63 18.50
C ARG A 78 -0.30 10.62 19.10
N GLU A 79 -1.22 11.51 18.73
CA GLU A 79 -2.58 11.54 19.31
C GLU A 79 -3.59 10.77 18.46
N LYS A 80 -3.39 10.76 17.13
CA LYS A 80 -4.28 10.11 16.16
C LYS A 80 -4.10 8.60 16.09
N ALA A 81 -2.96 8.06 16.48
CA ALA A 81 -2.77 6.60 16.50
C ALA A 81 -3.67 5.89 17.52
N TYR A 82 -4.11 6.61 18.55
CA TYR A 82 -4.66 6.00 19.76
C TYR A 82 -6.13 6.32 20.01
N GLN A 83 -6.70 7.31 19.31
CA GLN A 83 -8.14 7.60 19.35
C GLN A 83 -8.97 6.63 18.48
N TYR A 84 -8.33 5.84 17.61
CA TYR A 84 -9.03 5.11 16.55
C TYR A 84 -8.61 3.65 16.49
N PHE A 85 -8.79 2.97 17.61
CA PHE A 85 -8.83 1.53 17.56
C PHE A 85 -10.02 1.08 16.71
N ALA A 86 -9.75 0.25 15.72
CA ALA A 86 -10.79 -0.36 14.92
C ALA A 86 -11.77 -1.12 15.81
N ALA A 87 -13.08 -0.87 15.63
CA ALA A 87 -14.14 -1.57 16.36
C ALA A 87 -14.22 -3.07 16.02
N SER A 88 -13.66 -3.44 14.86
CA SER A 88 -13.48 -4.81 14.39
C SER A 88 -12.10 -5.01 13.78
N PHE A 89 -11.50 -6.17 14.00
CA PHE A 89 -10.20 -6.52 13.43
C PHE A 89 -9.96 -8.04 13.45
N VAL A 90 -9.00 -8.46 12.65
CA VAL A 90 -8.40 -9.80 12.71
C VAL A 90 -6.99 -9.66 13.27
N GLU A 91 -6.66 -10.45 14.28
CA GLU A 91 -5.34 -10.53 14.88
C GLU A 91 -4.70 -11.88 14.54
N PHE A 92 -3.42 -11.83 14.18
CA PHE A 92 -2.65 -12.97 13.71
C PHE A 92 -1.59 -13.34 14.75
N VAL A 93 -1.26 -14.63 14.79
CA VAL A 93 -0.14 -15.11 15.60
C VAL A 93 1.13 -14.36 15.16
N GLY A 94 1.90 -13.87 16.13
CA GLY A 94 3.04 -12.97 15.88
C GLY A 94 2.70 -11.47 16.09
N GLY A 95 1.46 -11.14 16.45
CA GLY A 95 1.03 -9.79 16.85
C GLY A 95 0.69 -8.85 15.71
N ASP A 96 0.60 -9.35 14.47
CA ASP A 96 0.07 -8.59 13.34
C ASP A 96 -1.45 -8.44 13.42
N ARG A 97 -2.00 -7.39 12.79
CA ARG A 97 -3.41 -7.03 12.90
C ARG A 97 -3.93 -6.36 11.62
N LEU A 98 -5.09 -6.81 11.15
CA LEU A 98 -5.83 -6.19 10.05
C LEU A 98 -7.15 -5.59 10.57
N PRO A 99 -7.31 -4.25 10.56
CA PRO A 99 -8.59 -3.58 10.78
C PRO A 99 -9.63 -4.00 9.75
N GLY A 100 -10.83 -4.37 10.19
CA GLY A 100 -11.92 -4.77 9.31
C GLY A 100 -12.75 -5.93 9.86
N LYS A 101 -13.87 -6.20 9.19
CA LYS A 101 -14.85 -7.21 9.58
C LYS A 101 -14.71 -8.46 8.73
N VAL A 102 -14.64 -9.63 9.34
CA VAL A 102 -14.77 -10.89 8.60
C VAL A 102 -16.22 -11.04 8.16
N VAL A 103 -16.43 -11.15 6.85
CA VAL A 103 -17.77 -11.18 6.23
C VAL A 103 -18.06 -12.47 5.47
N GLY A 104 -17.02 -13.27 5.21
CA GLY A 104 -17.21 -14.55 4.55
C GLY A 104 -15.92 -15.35 4.45
N THR A 105 -15.97 -16.39 3.64
CA THR A 105 -14.87 -17.33 3.39
C THR A 105 -14.76 -17.64 1.91
N GLY A 106 -13.54 -17.90 1.45
CA GLY A 106 -13.25 -18.37 0.10
C GLY A 106 -12.90 -19.85 0.11
N PHE A 107 -13.46 -20.60 -0.83
CA PHE A 107 -13.21 -22.02 -1.04
C PHE A 107 -12.61 -22.20 -2.44
N GLU A 108 -11.31 -21.93 -2.57
CA GLU A 108 -10.59 -22.04 -3.85
C GLU A 108 -10.38 -23.52 -4.28
N THR A 109 -10.60 -24.50 -3.39
CA THR A 109 -10.46 -25.93 -3.67
C THR A 109 -11.70 -26.73 -3.28
N ALA A 110 -12.00 -27.79 -4.05
CA ALA A 110 -13.06 -28.74 -3.75
C ALA A 110 -12.70 -29.57 -2.50
N GLY A 111 -13.20 -29.17 -1.33
CA GLY A 111 -12.93 -29.89 -0.07
C GLY A 111 -13.62 -29.35 1.19
N GLY A 112 -14.51 -28.36 1.06
CA GLY A 112 -15.29 -27.81 2.19
C GLY A 112 -14.49 -27.08 3.29
N THR A 113 -13.15 -27.04 3.20
CA THR A 113 -12.29 -26.28 4.12
C THR A 113 -12.03 -24.90 3.54
N ALA A 114 -12.22 -23.84 4.34
CA ALA A 114 -11.98 -22.48 3.88
C ALA A 114 -10.50 -22.28 3.53
N SER A 115 -10.23 -21.92 2.28
CA SER A 115 -8.90 -21.58 1.78
C SER A 115 -8.42 -20.19 2.23
N CYS A 116 -9.37 -19.27 2.45
CA CYS A 116 -9.15 -17.94 3.00
C CYS A 116 -10.38 -17.42 3.75
N LEU A 117 -10.19 -16.49 4.68
CA LEU A 117 -11.26 -15.63 5.20
C LEU A 117 -11.31 -14.34 4.37
N LEU A 118 -12.52 -13.78 4.20
CA LEU A 118 -12.77 -12.54 3.49
C LEU A 118 -13.00 -11.42 4.52
N VAL A 119 -12.12 -10.43 4.51
CA VAL A 119 -12.16 -9.28 5.44
C VAL A 119 -12.56 -8.03 4.66
N ASP A 120 -13.65 -7.39 5.08
CA ASP A 120 -14.06 -6.08 4.61
C ASP A 120 -13.38 -5.00 5.45
N THR A 121 -12.49 -4.24 4.82
CA THR A 121 -11.76 -3.13 5.44
C THR A 121 -12.45 -1.78 5.21
N GLU A 122 -13.70 -1.82 4.73
CA GLU A 122 -14.44 -0.66 4.24
C GLU A 122 -13.58 0.11 3.25
N GLY A 123 -12.99 -0.62 2.29
CA GLY A 123 -12.01 -0.20 1.29
C GLY A 123 -10.86 0.68 1.79
N ALA A 124 -10.47 0.56 3.06
CA ALA A 124 -9.16 0.96 3.52
C ALA A 124 -8.08 0.03 2.92
N PHE A 125 -6.85 0.52 2.93
CA PHE A 125 -5.66 -0.18 2.45
C PHE A 125 -5.62 -0.57 0.96
N ALA A 126 -6.52 0.01 0.16
CA ALA A 126 -6.46 -0.09 -1.28
C ALA A 126 -5.39 0.85 -1.85
N HIS A 127 -4.87 0.49 -3.02
CA HIS A 127 -4.03 1.40 -3.79
C HIS A 127 -4.82 2.71 -4.08
N PRO A 128 -4.31 3.89 -3.74
CA PRO A 128 -5.07 5.12 -3.95
C PRO A 128 -5.24 5.45 -5.44
N GLY A 129 -6.47 5.79 -5.86
CA GLY A 129 -6.87 5.91 -7.27
C GLY A 129 -7.12 4.57 -7.99
N GLY A 130 -6.92 3.44 -7.33
CA GLY A 130 -7.28 2.11 -7.85
C GLY A 130 -8.74 1.76 -7.55
N THR A 131 -9.29 0.78 -8.28
CA THR A 131 -10.58 0.19 -7.92
C THR A 131 -10.42 -0.52 -6.58
N GLY A 132 -10.98 0.03 -5.50
CA GLY A 132 -10.85 -0.58 -4.17
C GLY A 132 -11.28 -2.05 -4.18
N ARG A 133 -10.41 -2.93 -3.67
CA ARG A 133 -10.73 -4.34 -3.53
C ARG A 133 -11.89 -4.50 -2.55
N LYS A 134 -12.87 -5.34 -2.90
CA LYS A 134 -14.05 -5.56 -2.06
C LYS A 134 -13.70 -6.22 -0.72
N TYR A 135 -12.83 -7.24 -0.74
CA TYR A 135 -12.39 -7.98 0.45
C TYR A 135 -10.91 -8.35 0.38
N PHE A 136 -10.23 -8.38 1.53
CA PHE A 136 -8.91 -8.98 1.68
C PHE A 136 -9.01 -10.46 2.03
N ARG A 137 -8.20 -11.29 1.38
CA ARG A 137 -8.07 -12.72 1.63
C ARG A 137 -6.94 -12.99 2.62
N VAL A 138 -7.31 -13.47 3.80
CA VAL A 138 -6.36 -13.81 4.87
C VAL A 138 -6.41 -15.29 5.20
N LEU A 139 -5.29 -15.83 5.69
CA LEU A 139 -5.14 -17.26 5.97
C LEU A 139 -5.78 -17.62 7.31
N PRO A 140 -6.80 -18.52 7.35
CA PRO A 140 -7.46 -18.91 8.59
C PRO A 140 -6.49 -19.54 9.59
N SER A 141 -5.50 -20.30 9.11
CA SER A 141 -4.48 -20.96 9.95
C SER A 141 -3.51 -20.01 10.65
N LYS A 142 -3.51 -18.72 10.29
CA LYS A 142 -2.67 -17.69 10.92
C LYS A 142 -3.46 -16.85 11.94
N VAL A 143 -4.78 -17.03 12.01
CA VAL A 143 -5.67 -16.21 12.85
C VAL A 143 -5.53 -16.65 14.31
N GLN A 144 -5.17 -15.70 15.16
CA GLN A 144 -5.16 -15.87 16.62
C GLN A 144 -6.50 -15.48 17.24
N ARG A 145 -7.12 -14.43 16.69
CA ARG A 145 -8.40 -13.90 17.17
C ARG A 145 -9.12 -13.12 16.07
N ILE A 146 -10.44 -13.15 16.07
CA ILE A 146 -11.29 -12.21 15.31
C ILE A 146 -12.21 -11.48 16.26
N VAL A 147 -12.26 -10.15 16.11
CA VAL A 147 -13.16 -9.25 16.84
C VAL A 147 -14.14 -8.64 15.85
N TRP A 148 -15.43 -8.96 15.96
CA TRP A 148 -16.51 -8.31 15.22
C TRP A 148 -17.05 -7.09 15.93
N ARG A 149 -17.04 -7.12 17.27
CA ARG A 149 -17.38 -5.98 18.12
C ARG A 149 -16.51 -6.07 19.36
N ARG A 150 -15.78 -5.00 19.62
CA ARG A 150 -14.92 -4.92 20.79
C ARG A 150 -15.72 -4.91 22.09
N ALA A 151 -15.48 -5.91 22.95
CA ALA A 151 -15.87 -5.91 24.35
C ALA A 151 -14.72 -5.34 25.23
N LYS A 152 -14.90 -5.30 26.57
CA LYS A 152 -13.77 -5.04 27.51
C LYS A 152 -12.61 -5.97 27.16
N ILE A 153 -11.36 -5.51 27.29
CA ILE A 153 -10.15 -6.26 26.90
C ILE A 153 -10.21 -7.67 27.50
N GLN A 154 -10.25 -8.68 26.63
CA GLN A 154 -10.28 -10.08 27.01
C GLN A 154 -8.89 -10.69 26.85
N ALA A 155 -8.49 -11.50 27.83
CA ALA A 155 -7.33 -12.37 27.68
C ALA A 155 -7.57 -13.36 26.53
N LEU A 156 -6.51 -13.75 25.84
CA LEU A 156 -6.61 -14.75 24.78
C LEU A 156 -6.96 -16.11 25.39
N THR A 157 -8.08 -16.67 24.97
CA THR A 157 -8.64 -17.94 25.45
C THR A 157 -8.93 -18.86 24.24
N PRO A 158 -7.92 -19.52 23.66
CA PRO A 158 -8.11 -20.40 22.50
C PRO A 158 -9.19 -21.45 22.74
N GLY A 159 -10.06 -21.69 21.76
CA GLY A 159 -11.18 -22.63 21.87
C GLY A 159 -12.48 -22.01 22.40
N PHE A 160 -12.54 -20.68 22.53
CA PHE A 160 -13.73 -19.97 23.01
C PHE A 160 -14.30 -18.96 22.01
N ALA A 161 -15.63 -18.85 22.00
CA ALA A 161 -16.39 -17.84 21.27
C ALA A 161 -17.24 -17.00 22.24
N TYR A 162 -17.19 -15.68 22.07
CA TYR A 162 -17.92 -14.70 22.87
C TYR A 162 -19.11 -14.19 22.06
N LEU A 163 -20.30 -14.46 22.55
CA LEU A 163 -21.55 -14.09 21.89
C LEU A 163 -22.01 -12.70 22.34
N ARG A 164 -22.75 -12.01 21.46
CA ARG A 164 -23.40 -10.71 21.74
C ARG A 164 -24.35 -10.72 22.93
N SER A 165 -24.86 -11.90 23.28
CA SER A 165 -25.69 -12.09 24.46
C SER A 165 -24.91 -12.02 25.78
N GLY A 166 -23.57 -11.88 25.72
CA GLY A 166 -22.67 -12.00 26.86
C GLY A 166 -22.31 -13.45 27.23
N ARG A 167 -22.83 -14.45 26.49
CA ARG A 167 -22.54 -15.86 26.76
C ARG A 167 -21.19 -16.26 26.18
N LEU A 168 -20.40 -16.98 26.97
CA LEU A 168 -19.17 -17.64 26.56
C LEU A 168 -19.47 -19.07 26.09
N VAL A 169 -18.89 -19.48 24.96
CA VAL A 169 -19.07 -20.82 24.38
C VAL A 169 -17.72 -21.46 24.13
N GLU A 170 -17.44 -22.56 24.81
CA GLU A 170 -16.29 -23.42 24.55
C GLU A 170 -16.58 -24.36 23.37
N PHE A 171 -15.63 -24.52 22.45
CA PHE A 171 -15.74 -25.41 21.31
C PHE A 171 -14.49 -26.29 21.14
N ARG A 172 -14.70 -27.51 20.64
CA ARG A 172 -13.63 -28.49 20.35
C ARG A 172 -13.14 -28.42 18.91
N ARG A 173 -14.00 -27.95 18.00
CA ARG A 173 -13.68 -27.79 16.58
C ARG A 173 -14.46 -26.65 15.98
N LEU A 174 -13.83 -25.95 15.04
CA LEU A 174 -14.40 -24.85 14.28
C LEU A 174 -14.39 -25.20 12.80
N ARG A 175 -15.52 -24.96 12.12
CA ARG A 175 -15.61 -24.93 10.65
C ARG A 175 -16.15 -23.58 10.20
N TRP A 176 -15.55 -23.05 9.15
CA TRP A 176 -15.95 -21.79 8.57
C TRP A 176 -17.01 -22.01 7.49
N GLY A 177 -18.13 -21.29 7.61
CA GLY A 177 -19.18 -21.21 6.60
C GLY A 177 -19.16 -19.87 5.87
N GLN A 178 -20.13 -19.68 4.98
CA GLN A 178 -20.34 -18.40 4.29
C GLN A 178 -21.24 -17.51 5.18
N GLY A 179 -20.63 -16.63 5.97
CA GLY A 179 -21.34 -15.71 6.88
C GLY A 179 -21.66 -16.28 8.27
N PHE A 180 -21.23 -17.51 8.55
CA PHE A 180 -21.43 -18.20 9.82
C PHE A 180 -20.22 -19.08 10.18
N ILE A 181 -20.19 -19.56 11.42
CA ILE A 181 -19.29 -20.61 11.90
C ILE A 181 -20.12 -21.80 12.40
N SER A 182 -19.62 -23.02 12.19
CA SER A 182 -20.14 -24.22 12.84
C SER A 182 -19.15 -24.66 13.92
N LEU A 183 -19.59 -24.69 15.16
CA LEU A 183 -18.80 -25.07 16.33
C LEU A 183 -19.22 -26.45 16.83
N LEU A 184 -18.25 -27.35 17.01
CA LEU A 184 -18.47 -28.61 17.72
C LEU A 184 -18.37 -28.35 19.23
N LEU A 185 -19.52 -28.29 19.88
CA LEU A 185 -19.67 -28.13 21.33
C LEU A 185 -19.70 -29.50 22.01
N LYS A 186 -19.79 -29.51 23.35
CA LYS A 186 -19.98 -30.74 24.13
C LYS A 186 -21.25 -31.50 23.72
N ASP A 187 -22.33 -30.78 23.42
CA ASP A 187 -23.66 -31.34 23.15
C ASP A 187 -23.98 -31.47 21.65
N GLY A 188 -22.98 -31.29 20.78
CA GLY A 188 -23.12 -31.43 19.32
C GLY A 188 -22.66 -30.22 18.53
N VAL A 189 -22.92 -30.24 17.22
CA VAL A 189 -22.57 -29.13 16.31
C VAL A 189 -23.64 -28.04 16.38
N LYS A 190 -23.21 -26.79 16.58
CA LYS A 190 -24.08 -25.62 16.57
C LYS A 190 -23.54 -24.55 15.66
N GLU A 191 -24.42 -23.90 14.91
CA GLU A 191 -24.07 -22.80 14.02
C GLU A 191 -24.35 -21.46 14.66
N PHE A 192 -23.45 -20.51 14.40
CA PHE A 192 -23.57 -19.12 14.84
C PHE A 192 -23.27 -18.21 13.65
N SER A 193 -24.17 -17.29 13.36
CA SER A 193 -23.92 -16.25 12.37
C SER A 193 -22.85 -15.27 12.88
N PHE A 194 -22.11 -14.62 11.99
CA PHE A 194 -21.17 -13.57 12.40
C PHE A 194 -21.86 -12.40 13.14
N ALA A 195 -23.17 -12.21 12.91
CA ALA A 195 -23.97 -11.21 13.59
C ALA A 195 -24.27 -11.56 15.05
N GLU A 196 -24.06 -12.80 15.50
CA GLU A 196 -24.23 -13.21 16.90
C GLU A 196 -22.93 -13.14 17.71
N LEU A 197 -21.79 -12.93 17.04
CA LEU A 197 -20.46 -12.94 17.65
C LEU A 197 -19.97 -11.53 17.97
N ASP A 198 -19.36 -11.39 19.15
CA ASP A 198 -18.49 -10.27 19.49
C ASP A 198 -17.04 -10.61 19.14
N GLU A 199 -16.57 -11.80 19.53
CA GLU A 199 -15.17 -12.22 19.42
C GLU A 199 -15.04 -13.75 19.36
N ILE A 200 -14.01 -14.28 18.69
CA ILE A 200 -13.67 -15.71 18.72
C ILE A 200 -12.15 -15.90 18.75
N HIS A 201 -11.70 -16.91 19.49
CA HIS A 201 -10.32 -17.34 19.61
C HIS A 201 -10.16 -18.75 19.02
N PRO A 202 -9.82 -18.89 17.73
CA PRO A 202 -9.54 -20.19 17.13
C PRO A 202 -8.40 -20.93 17.83
N PHE A 203 -8.40 -22.26 17.74
CA PHE A 203 -7.19 -23.03 18.04
C PHE A 203 -6.09 -22.62 17.06
N THR A 204 -4.88 -22.44 17.58
CA THR A 204 -3.68 -22.14 16.81
C THR A 204 -2.63 -23.21 17.07
N ASP A 205 -1.81 -23.49 16.06
CA ASP A 205 -0.61 -24.32 16.23
C ASP A 205 0.39 -23.60 17.16
N ASP A 206 1.45 -24.31 17.55
CA ASP A 206 2.56 -23.73 18.30
C ASP A 206 3.03 -22.39 17.67
N PRO A 207 3.04 -21.27 18.42
CA PRO A 207 3.50 -19.98 17.92
C PRO A 207 4.90 -20.02 17.29
N TRP A 208 5.78 -20.91 17.77
CA TRP A 208 7.12 -21.08 17.21
C TRP A 208 7.10 -21.72 15.83
N GLU A 209 6.30 -22.77 15.63
CA GLU A 209 6.09 -23.38 14.31
C GLU A 209 5.48 -22.38 13.32
N ILE A 210 4.54 -21.56 13.79
CA ILE A 210 3.96 -20.49 12.99
C ILE A 210 5.02 -19.46 12.60
N TYR A 211 5.91 -19.06 13.52
CA TYR A 211 7.00 -18.13 13.24
C TYR A 211 7.99 -18.68 12.21
N TYR A 212 8.39 -19.95 12.31
CA TYR A 212 9.23 -20.59 11.29
C TYR A 212 8.56 -20.62 9.92
N ASN A 213 7.25 -20.86 9.88
CA ASN A 213 6.44 -20.79 8.66
C ASN A 213 6.37 -19.36 8.09
N GLU A 214 6.33 -18.32 8.94
CA GLU A 214 6.42 -16.93 8.49
C GLU A 214 7.76 -16.60 7.88
N LEU A 215 8.87 -17.03 8.50
CA LEU A 215 10.21 -16.82 7.97
C LEU A 215 10.39 -17.49 6.61
N ALA A 216 9.88 -18.71 6.42
CA ALA A 216 9.89 -19.39 5.13
C ALA A 216 9.21 -18.60 4.00
N VAL A 217 8.27 -17.74 4.35
CA VAL A 217 7.55 -16.87 3.40
C VAL A 217 8.21 -15.50 3.25
N LEU A 218 8.64 -14.89 4.36
CA LEU A 218 9.15 -13.51 4.38
C LEU A 218 10.65 -13.42 4.08
N SER A 219 11.47 -14.31 4.63
CA SER A 219 12.92 -14.36 4.41
C SER A 219 13.40 -15.81 4.28
N PRO A 220 13.15 -16.47 3.14
CA PRO A 220 13.45 -17.90 2.99
C PRO A 220 14.94 -18.24 3.02
N GLY A 221 15.81 -17.27 2.71
CA GLY A 221 17.27 -17.39 2.87
C GLY A 221 17.79 -16.92 4.23
N LEU A 222 16.93 -16.38 5.09
CA LEU A 222 17.31 -15.62 6.31
C LEU A 222 18.23 -14.42 6.00
N ASP A 223 18.02 -13.81 4.83
CA ASP A 223 18.77 -12.66 4.36
C ASP A 223 17.97 -11.37 4.54
N GLY A 224 18.67 -10.30 4.92
CA GLY A 224 18.09 -8.96 5.08
C GLY A 224 17.21 -8.79 6.32
N LEU A 225 16.74 -7.55 6.51
CA LEU A 225 15.90 -7.19 7.66
C LEU A 225 14.42 -7.47 7.36
N LEU A 226 13.75 -7.99 8.38
CA LEU A 226 12.30 -7.91 8.50
C LEU A 226 11.94 -6.55 9.06
N PHE A 227 10.75 -6.07 8.72
CA PHE A 227 10.22 -4.85 9.30
C PHE A 227 8.72 -4.96 9.57
N ARG A 228 8.27 -4.28 10.61
CA ARG A 228 6.87 -4.21 11.03
C ARG A 228 6.41 -2.76 10.96
N ILE A 229 5.32 -2.52 10.25
CA ILE A 229 4.67 -1.20 10.18
C ILE A 229 3.45 -1.19 11.10
N GLU A 230 3.23 -0.06 11.75
CA GLU A 230 2.01 0.21 12.51
C GLU A 230 1.38 1.51 12.04
N THR A 231 0.09 1.48 11.75
CA THR A 231 -0.65 2.67 11.30
C THR A 231 -1.58 3.22 12.37
N VAL A 232 -1.95 4.49 12.21
CA VAL A 232 -2.94 5.17 13.07
C VAL A 232 -4.35 4.59 13.02
N ASP A 233 -4.61 3.64 12.12
CA ASP A 233 -5.89 2.94 11.97
C ASP A 233 -5.89 1.54 12.59
N GLY A 234 -4.76 1.15 13.19
CA GLY A 234 -4.59 -0.14 13.83
C GLY A 234 -4.11 -1.26 12.91
N LEU A 235 -3.67 -0.95 11.67
CA LEU A 235 -2.96 -1.95 10.85
C LEU A 235 -1.59 -2.19 11.46
N VAL A 236 -1.28 -3.46 11.71
CA VAL A 236 0.04 -3.93 12.09
C VAL A 236 0.44 -5.02 11.10
N ALA A 237 1.51 -4.79 10.37
CA ALA A 237 1.91 -5.68 9.29
C ALA A 237 3.43 -5.90 9.27
N THR A 238 3.84 -7.16 9.39
CA THR A 238 5.23 -7.60 9.28
C THR A 238 5.51 -8.06 7.86
N ALA A 239 6.58 -7.54 7.27
CA ALA A 239 7.01 -7.86 5.92
C ALA A 239 8.54 -7.88 5.81
N SER A 240 9.02 -8.12 4.61
CA SER A 240 10.44 -8.13 4.26
C SER A 240 10.69 -7.26 3.04
N ARG A 241 11.93 -6.84 2.83
CA ARG A 241 12.29 -6.03 1.67
C ARG A 241 11.92 -6.66 0.30
N PRO A 242 12.04 -8.00 0.10
CA PRO A 242 11.54 -8.64 -1.11
C PRO A 242 10.02 -8.52 -1.33
N ARG A 243 9.22 -8.46 -0.25
CA ARG A 243 7.74 -8.32 -0.28
C ARG A 243 7.28 -6.92 0.11
N PHE A 244 8.08 -5.93 -0.24
CA PHE A 244 7.83 -4.50 -0.05
C PHE A 244 7.90 -3.76 -1.38
N HIS A 245 6.96 -2.84 -1.57
CA HIS A 245 7.01 -1.86 -2.64
C HIS A 245 6.66 -0.49 -2.09
N ALA A 246 7.19 0.55 -2.71
CA ALA A 246 6.87 1.91 -2.36
C ALA A 246 6.71 2.70 -3.65
N ALA A 247 5.78 3.65 -3.61
CA ALA A 247 5.51 4.56 -4.70
C ALA A 247 5.13 5.92 -4.14
N SER A 248 5.34 6.97 -4.92
CA SER A 248 4.62 8.23 -4.70
C SER A 248 3.22 8.11 -5.27
N PHE A 249 2.23 8.72 -4.63
CA PHE A 249 0.92 8.89 -5.24
C PHE A 249 1.06 9.60 -6.60
N GLN A 250 0.38 9.07 -7.61
CA GLN A 250 0.27 9.63 -8.96
C GLN A 250 -1.14 9.32 -9.46
N SER A 251 -1.85 10.32 -9.98
CA SER A 251 -3.14 10.11 -10.67
C SER A 251 -2.97 9.15 -11.86
N LEU A 252 -4.05 8.54 -12.33
CA LEU A 252 -4.01 7.64 -13.50
C LEU A 252 -3.44 8.34 -14.75
N GLN A 253 -3.80 9.60 -14.97
CA GLN A 253 -3.26 10.42 -16.07
C GLN A 253 -1.77 10.70 -15.92
N GLU A 254 -1.30 11.01 -14.71
CA GLU A 254 0.13 11.20 -14.44
C GLU A 254 0.90 9.90 -14.60
N ARG A 255 0.38 8.76 -14.12
CA ARG A 255 1.00 7.44 -14.32
C ARG A 255 1.19 7.12 -15.78
N GLU A 256 0.15 7.31 -16.59
CA GLU A 256 0.26 7.06 -18.02
C GLU A 256 1.24 8.03 -18.70
N ARG A 257 1.23 9.31 -18.30
CA ARG A 257 2.16 10.32 -18.82
C ARG A 257 3.61 9.98 -18.45
N TYR A 258 3.90 9.71 -17.18
CA TYR A 258 5.24 9.33 -16.71
C TYR A 258 5.68 7.98 -17.26
N SER A 259 4.77 7.00 -17.40
CA SER A 259 5.09 5.71 -18.02
C SER A 259 5.47 5.89 -19.50
N ARG A 260 4.77 6.76 -20.24
CA ARG A 260 5.14 7.12 -21.62
C ARG A 260 6.49 7.83 -21.68
N ILE A 261 6.73 8.80 -20.80
CA ILE A 261 8.02 9.50 -20.73
C ILE A 261 9.15 8.54 -20.37
N ARG A 262 8.94 7.66 -19.38
CA ARG A 262 9.92 6.67 -18.94
C ARG A 262 10.21 5.63 -20.01
N ALA A 263 9.18 5.09 -20.68
CA ALA A 263 9.37 4.17 -21.79
C ALA A 263 10.15 4.82 -22.95
N SER A 264 9.90 6.10 -23.21
CA SER A 264 10.66 6.89 -24.17
C SER A 264 12.13 7.06 -23.75
N LEU A 265 12.40 7.46 -22.50
CA LEU A 265 13.75 7.62 -21.96
C LEU A 265 14.52 6.28 -21.90
N GLU A 266 13.86 5.20 -21.49
CA GLU A 266 14.46 3.85 -21.49
C GLU A 266 14.72 3.35 -22.92
N GLY A 267 13.85 3.68 -23.88
CA GLY A 267 14.08 3.45 -25.30
C GLY A 267 15.29 4.21 -25.83
N GLN A 268 15.44 5.48 -25.45
CA GLN A 268 16.61 6.30 -25.79
C GLN A 268 17.90 5.72 -25.19
N LEU A 269 17.88 5.32 -23.92
CA LEU A 269 19.03 4.68 -23.26
C LEU A 269 19.43 3.36 -23.94
N LYS A 270 18.47 2.51 -24.30
CA LYS A 270 18.75 1.27 -25.06
C LYS A 270 19.32 1.55 -26.46
N ASN A 271 18.83 2.58 -27.14
CA ASN A 271 19.38 2.99 -28.43
C ASN A 271 20.80 3.52 -28.30
N PHE A 272 21.08 4.27 -27.23
CA PHE A 272 22.44 4.66 -26.88
C PHE A 272 23.31 3.41 -26.66
N ASP A 273 22.93 2.48 -25.79
CA ASP A 273 23.73 1.27 -25.53
C ASP A 273 24.04 0.46 -26.81
N ARG A 274 23.07 0.38 -27.75
CA ARG A 274 23.27 -0.28 -29.05
C ARG A 274 24.28 0.47 -29.94
N ASN A 275 24.22 1.81 -29.97
CA ASN A 275 25.11 2.65 -30.76
C ASN A 275 26.53 2.78 -30.15
N ASN A 276 26.66 2.57 -28.83
CA ASN A 276 27.92 2.56 -28.11
C ASN A 276 28.88 1.50 -28.66
N MET A 277 28.39 0.27 -28.79
CA MET A 277 29.16 -0.86 -29.30
C MET A 277 29.68 -0.62 -30.73
N VAL A 278 28.86 -0.03 -31.59
CA VAL A 278 29.21 0.27 -32.99
C VAL A 278 30.24 1.41 -33.07
N SER A 279 30.06 2.46 -32.26
CA SER A 279 30.97 3.61 -32.23
C SER A 279 32.36 3.22 -31.71
N LEU A 280 32.43 2.40 -30.65
CA LEU A 280 33.69 1.91 -30.09
C LEU A 280 34.44 1.00 -31.07
N ALA A 281 33.74 0.11 -31.79
CA ALA A 281 34.35 -0.72 -32.82
C ALA A 281 34.94 0.11 -33.98
N LYS A 282 34.23 1.17 -34.39
CA LYS A 282 34.70 2.09 -35.44
C LYS A 282 35.92 2.91 -35.01
N ILE A 283 35.97 3.33 -33.75
CA ILE A 283 37.14 4.02 -33.17
C ILE A 283 38.35 3.07 -33.15
N ASP A 284 38.18 1.84 -32.68
CA ASP A 284 39.26 0.83 -32.66
C ASP A 284 39.80 0.52 -34.07
N GLU A 285 38.92 0.45 -35.08
CA GLU A 285 39.33 0.27 -36.48
C GLU A 285 40.13 1.48 -37.02
N LEU A 286 39.69 2.70 -36.70
CA LEU A 286 40.38 3.93 -37.09
C LEU A 286 41.74 4.07 -36.38
N GLU A 287 41.84 3.68 -35.11
CA GLU A 287 43.10 3.65 -34.37
C GLU A 287 44.12 2.72 -35.02
N LYS A 288 43.69 1.53 -35.47
CA LYS A 288 44.55 0.60 -36.22
C LYS A 288 45.04 1.19 -37.54
N LYS A 289 44.13 1.77 -38.34
CA LYS A 289 44.47 2.41 -39.63
C LYS A 289 45.45 3.58 -39.47
N VAL A 290 45.26 4.41 -38.44
CA VAL A 290 46.21 5.50 -38.13
C VAL A 290 47.58 4.94 -37.73
N GLY A 291 47.61 3.86 -36.95
CA GLY A 291 48.85 3.16 -36.60
C GLY A 291 49.61 2.63 -37.81
N GLU A 292 48.90 2.15 -38.84
CA GLU A 292 49.49 1.68 -40.11
C GLU A 292 49.99 2.83 -40.99
N GLU A 293 49.20 3.91 -41.13
CA GLU A 293 49.60 5.13 -41.87
C GLU A 293 50.83 5.82 -41.26
N LEU A 294 50.97 5.79 -39.93
CA LEU A 294 52.13 6.36 -39.26
C LEU A 294 53.38 5.48 -39.39
N LYS A 295 53.22 4.16 -39.53
CA LYS A 295 54.34 3.23 -39.77
C LYS A 295 54.89 3.35 -41.20
N SER A 296 54.06 3.57 -42.20
CA SER A 296 54.49 3.70 -43.61
C SER A 296 55.25 5.00 -43.91
N ARG A 297 55.19 6.00 -43.01
CA ARG A 297 55.80 7.34 -43.16
C ARG A 297 57.06 7.56 -42.30
N ALA A 298 57.69 6.51 -41.77
CA ALA A 298 58.82 6.65 -40.85
C ALA A 298 60.18 6.83 -41.55
N GLY A 299 60.68 8.08 -41.62
CA GLY A 299 62.10 8.43 -41.82
C GLY A 299 62.83 8.66 -40.47
N LYS A 300 64.15 8.43 -40.46
CA LYS A 300 65.06 8.24 -39.29
C LYS A 300 65.03 9.33 -38.18
N PRO A 301 65.41 8.99 -36.93
CA PRO A 301 65.14 9.78 -35.73
C PRO A 301 66.25 10.79 -35.40
N GLY A 302 65.88 11.99 -34.92
CA GLY A 302 66.81 13.00 -34.42
C GLY A 302 66.29 13.70 -33.17
N GLY A 303 67.14 13.71 -32.13
CA GLY A 303 67.27 14.78 -31.14
C GLY A 303 66.15 14.97 -30.12
N SER A 304 66.38 14.49 -28.89
CA SER A 304 65.60 14.86 -27.71
C SER A 304 65.90 16.31 -27.28
N GLU A 305 64.90 17.17 -27.26
CA GLU A 305 64.98 18.47 -26.59
C GLU A 305 63.88 18.59 -25.52
N LYS A 306 64.30 18.83 -24.27
CA LYS A 306 63.44 19.03 -23.11
C LYS A 306 62.82 20.43 -23.15
N VAL A 307 61.49 20.51 -23.23
CA VAL A 307 60.74 21.77 -23.02
C VAL A 307 60.02 21.72 -21.68
N ARG A 308 60.26 22.76 -20.86
CA ARG A 308 59.71 23.02 -19.52
C ARG A 308 58.18 23.18 -19.56
N LEU A 309 57.49 22.60 -18.58
CA LEU A 309 56.08 22.89 -18.29
C LEU A 309 55.95 24.24 -17.56
N PRO A 310 54.93 25.06 -17.86
CA PRO A 310 54.67 26.30 -17.12
C PRO A 310 54.17 26.01 -15.71
N ASN A 311 54.50 26.96 -14.82
CA ASN A 311 54.15 27.00 -13.40
C ASN A 311 52.66 26.78 -13.11
N LYS A 312 52.42 26.13 -11.97
CA LYS A 312 51.13 26.05 -11.25
C LYS A 312 50.45 27.43 -11.21
N ALA A 313 49.37 27.59 -11.96
CA ALA A 313 48.38 28.63 -11.67
C ALA A 313 47.66 28.25 -10.37
N GLY A 314 47.58 29.21 -9.45
CA GLY A 314 46.96 29.06 -8.13
C GLY A 314 45.52 28.55 -8.21
N SER A 315 45.20 27.59 -7.35
CA SER A 315 43.88 26.98 -7.26
C SER A 315 42.85 27.97 -6.72
N VAL A 316 41.88 28.34 -7.56
CA VAL A 316 40.61 28.90 -7.09
C VAL A 316 39.85 27.78 -6.34
N PRO A 317 39.36 27.99 -5.10
CA PRO A 317 38.65 26.96 -4.35
C PRO A 317 37.40 26.47 -5.10
N SER A 318 37.23 25.14 -5.17
CA SER A 318 36.06 24.56 -5.81
C SER A 318 34.78 24.93 -5.04
N ASP A 319 33.63 24.91 -5.70
CA ASP A 319 32.33 25.14 -5.03
C ASP A 319 32.08 24.14 -3.89
N LEU A 320 32.70 22.96 -3.94
CA LEU A 320 32.69 21.95 -2.89
C LEU A 320 33.48 22.38 -1.65
N ASP A 321 34.65 23.02 -1.85
CA ASP A 321 35.47 23.56 -0.77
C ASP A 321 34.76 24.76 -0.12
N ARG A 322 34.13 25.63 -0.92
CA ARG A 322 33.30 26.75 -0.42
C ARG A 322 32.08 26.28 0.37
N ARG A 323 31.41 25.20 -0.04
CA ARG A 323 30.30 24.60 0.74
C ARG A 323 30.80 23.94 2.02
N HIS A 324 31.96 23.30 1.99
CA HIS A 324 32.57 22.69 3.17
C HIS A 324 32.94 23.73 4.23
N GLN A 325 33.56 24.84 3.81
CA GLN A 325 33.91 25.97 4.66
C GLN A 325 32.68 26.52 5.38
N ARG A 326 31.60 26.79 4.63
CA ARG A 326 30.32 27.26 5.20
C ARG A 326 29.72 26.27 6.20
N ARG A 327 29.88 24.97 5.98
CA ARG A 327 29.33 23.93 6.87
C ARG A 327 30.11 23.81 8.16
N LEU A 328 31.43 23.95 8.13
CA LEU A 328 32.28 24.05 9.32
C LEU A 328 32.00 25.34 10.10
N GLU A 329 31.88 26.47 9.41
CA GLU A 329 31.52 27.76 10.01
C GLU A 329 30.14 27.70 10.68
N THR A 330 29.17 27.02 10.05
CA THR A 330 27.83 26.82 10.63
C THR A 330 27.88 25.91 11.86
N TYR A 331 28.63 24.81 11.82
CA TYR A 331 28.81 23.90 12.95
C TYR A 331 29.50 24.60 14.14
N ASP A 332 30.60 25.33 13.87
CA ASP A 332 31.35 26.08 14.88
C ASP A 332 30.46 27.16 15.53
N ARG A 333 29.62 27.84 14.73
CA ARG A 333 28.65 28.82 15.24
C ARG A 333 27.57 28.21 16.12
N LEU A 334 26.99 27.08 15.72
CA LEU A 334 25.91 26.41 16.47
C LEU A 334 26.42 25.79 17.78
N THR A 335 27.62 25.20 17.75
CA THR A 335 28.21 24.57 18.94
C THR A 335 28.77 25.57 19.94
N ALA A 336 29.20 26.75 19.51
CA ALA A 336 29.52 27.86 20.41
C ALA A 336 28.29 28.37 21.19
N ASN A 337 27.12 28.40 20.55
CA ASN A 337 25.86 28.76 21.21
C ASN A 337 25.40 27.68 22.21
N LEU A 338 25.52 26.40 21.84
CA LEU A 338 25.24 25.28 22.74
C LEU A 338 26.17 25.27 23.96
N GLU A 339 27.46 25.59 23.79
CA GLU A 339 28.41 25.70 24.91
C GLU A 339 27.99 26.80 25.89
N LYS A 340 27.53 27.95 25.39
CA LYS A 340 26.99 29.04 26.23
C LYS A 340 25.73 28.62 26.99
N SER A 341 24.79 27.93 26.35
CA SER A 341 23.59 27.43 27.02
C SER A 341 23.91 26.32 28.04
N ARG A 342 24.89 25.46 27.75
CA ARG A 342 25.37 24.43 28.67
C ARG A 342 26.06 25.04 29.90
N LEU A 343 26.85 26.11 29.71
CA LEU A 343 27.49 26.85 30.79
C LEU A 343 26.49 27.47 31.78
N GLN A 344 25.30 27.87 31.31
CA GLN A 344 24.19 28.37 32.14
C GLN A 344 23.46 27.23 32.87
N GLN A 345 23.29 26.06 32.22
CA GLN A 345 22.65 24.89 32.84
C GLN A 345 23.49 24.24 33.95
N LEU A 346 24.82 24.38 33.88
CA LEU A 346 25.76 23.76 34.82
C LEU A 346 26.13 24.66 36.01
N GLU A 347 25.49 25.82 36.20
CA GLU A 347 25.76 26.73 37.33
C GLU A 347 25.39 26.15 38.71
N LYS A 348 24.64 25.05 38.76
CA LYS A 348 24.22 24.37 40.01
C LYS A 348 25.13 23.22 40.45
N LEU A 349 26.16 22.90 39.68
CA LEU A 349 27.12 21.83 39.98
C LEU A 349 28.36 22.38 40.68
N SER A 350 29.09 21.50 41.37
CA SER A 350 30.40 21.86 41.92
C SER A 350 31.38 22.24 40.81
N GLU A 351 32.40 23.05 41.13
CA GLU A 351 33.34 23.58 40.14
C GLU A 351 34.10 22.48 39.39
N GLU A 352 34.41 21.37 40.07
CA GLU A 352 35.07 20.20 39.50
C GLU A 352 34.16 19.42 38.54
N GLU A 353 32.90 19.18 38.90
CA GLU A 353 31.92 18.49 38.05
C GLU A 353 31.56 19.31 36.80
N ARG A 354 31.41 20.63 36.96
CA ARG A 354 31.18 21.55 35.85
C ARG A 354 32.34 21.51 34.86
N LYS A 355 33.58 21.52 35.36
CA LYS A 355 34.80 21.43 34.54
C LYS A 355 34.89 20.09 33.80
N ALA A 356 34.66 18.97 34.49
CA ALA A 356 34.67 17.64 33.89
C ALA A 356 33.62 17.49 32.76
N GLN A 357 32.40 17.98 32.97
CA GLN A 357 31.35 17.93 31.95
C GLN A 357 31.63 18.88 30.77
N LEU A 358 32.21 20.06 31.01
CA LEU A 358 32.61 20.97 29.92
C LEU A 358 33.73 20.39 29.07
N ASP A 359 34.73 19.77 29.70
CA ASP A 359 35.84 19.15 28.99
C ASP A 359 35.38 17.93 28.18
N ALA A 360 34.45 17.13 28.72
CA ALA A 360 33.80 16.05 27.97
C ALA A 360 33.02 16.58 26.76
N PHE A 361 32.24 17.65 26.92
CA PHE A 361 31.48 18.29 25.84
C PHE A 361 32.40 18.87 24.75
N ARG A 362 33.49 19.55 25.15
CA ARG A 362 34.49 20.10 24.22
C ARG A 362 35.22 19.00 23.46
N LYS A 363 35.51 17.88 24.12
CA LYS A 363 36.14 16.70 23.52
C LYS A 363 35.23 16.04 22.49
N ASP A 364 33.93 15.89 22.80
CA ASP A 364 32.92 15.38 21.86
C ASP A 364 32.75 16.30 20.65
N ARG A 365 32.65 17.63 20.87
CA ARG A 365 32.62 18.64 19.80
C ARG A 365 33.83 18.53 18.87
N LEU A 366 35.03 18.41 19.42
CA LEU A 366 36.26 18.22 18.65
C LEU A 366 36.26 16.90 17.87
N GLY A 367 35.70 15.84 18.46
CA GLY A 367 35.50 14.53 17.82
C GLY A 367 34.57 14.61 16.61
N GLN A 368 33.40 15.21 16.79
CA GLN A 368 32.40 15.41 15.73
C GLN A 368 32.91 16.34 14.63
N ARG A 369 33.59 17.44 14.97
CA ARG A 369 34.22 18.34 13.98
C ARG A 369 35.28 17.60 13.17
N LYS A 370 36.14 16.81 13.81
CA LYS A 370 37.11 15.94 13.13
C LYS A 370 36.42 14.90 12.24
N GLN A 371 35.29 14.35 12.65
CA GLN A 371 34.51 13.41 11.85
C GLN A 371 33.88 14.07 10.62
N ILE A 372 33.36 15.29 10.73
CA ILE A 372 32.86 16.08 9.58
C ILE A 372 33.99 16.36 8.58
N VAL A 373 35.17 16.74 9.09
CA VAL A 373 36.37 16.95 8.26
C VAL A 373 36.81 15.65 7.59
N ARG A 374 36.80 14.52 8.32
CA ARG A 374 37.18 13.20 7.78
C ARG A 374 36.21 12.74 6.69
N GLN A 375 34.90 12.83 6.94
CA GLN A 375 33.86 12.45 5.97
C GLN A 375 33.92 13.30 4.71
N HIS A 376 34.22 14.61 4.83
CA HIS A 376 34.46 15.47 3.68
C HIS A 376 35.79 15.15 2.99
N GLY A 377 36.84 14.82 3.73
CA GLY A 377 38.11 14.33 3.19
C GLY A 377 37.93 13.06 2.38
N GLU A 378 37.13 12.11 2.85
CA GLU A 378 36.75 10.89 2.15
C GLU A 378 35.84 11.17 0.95
N ALA A 379 34.88 12.09 1.05
CA ALA A 379 34.02 12.50 -0.07
C ALA A 379 34.80 13.25 -1.17
N ALA A 380 35.73 14.13 -0.79
CA ALA A 380 36.64 14.81 -1.69
C ALA A 380 37.66 13.85 -2.29
N SER A 381 38.12 12.85 -1.53
CA SER A 381 38.99 11.78 -2.05
C SER A 381 38.23 10.89 -3.04
N ARG A 382 36.98 10.51 -2.75
CA ARG A 382 36.10 9.80 -3.71
C ARG A 382 35.77 10.65 -4.94
N ALA A 383 35.58 11.96 -4.79
CA ALA A 383 35.36 12.86 -5.92
C ALA A 383 36.63 13.07 -6.75
N ARG A 384 37.80 13.17 -6.10
CA ARG A 384 39.11 13.19 -6.74
C ARG A 384 39.42 11.87 -7.42
N GLU A 385 39.08 10.73 -6.82
CA GLU A 385 39.26 9.39 -7.37
C GLU A 385 38.28 9.13 -8.51
N ARG A 386 37.04 9.64 -8.44
CA ARG A 386 36.11 9.68 -9.59
C ARG A 386 36.60 10.59 -10.71
N ARG A 387 37.18 11.76 -10.39
CA ARG A 387 37.84 12.62 -11.39
C ARG A 387 39.08 11.96 -11.96
N LEU A 388 39.88 11.28 -11.15
CA LEU A 388 41.08 10.55 -11.56
C LEU A 388 40.71 9.30 -12.35
N GLN A 389 39.57 8.66 -12.07
CA GLN A 389 39.01 7.59 -12.90
C GLN A 389 38.35 8.13 -14.16
N GLN A 390 37.70 9.29 -14.13
CA GLN A 390 37.23 10.00 -15.34
C GLN A 390 38.41 10.46 -16.19
N GLU A 391 39.51 10.93 -15.59
CA GLU A 391 40.75 11.32 -16.27
C GLU A 391 41.50 10.10 -16.77
N LYS A 392 41.66 9.03 -15.97
CA LYS A 392 42.22 7.74 -16.44
C LYS A 392 41.38 7.08 -17.54
N ARG A 393 40.05 7.26 -17.53
CA ARG A 393 39.16 6.86 -18.63
C ARG A 393 39.23 7.79 -19.84
N ARG A 394 39.49 9.10 -19.63
CA ARG A 394 39.80 10.08 -20.70
C ARG A 394 41.19 9.88 -21.31
N VAL A 395 42.11 9.18 -20.62
CA VAL A 395 43.55 9.11 -20.94
C VAL A 395 43.98 7.70 -21.40
N TYR A 396 43.07 6.82 -21.81
CA TYR A 396 43.54 5.57 -22.43
C TYR A 396 44.23 5.87 -23.78
N SER A 397 45.55 5.66 -23.75
CA SER A 397 46.55 5.65 -24.83
C SER A 397 46.85 6.94 -25.61
N ARG A 398 47.14 8.05 -24.93
CA ARG A 398 48.17 8.97 -25.46
C ARG A 398 49.56 8.43 -25.11
N ARG A 399 50.11 7.55 -25.96
CA ARG A 399 51.57 7.46 -26.10
C ARG A 399 52.04 8.89 -26.37
N VAL A 400 52.98 9.41 -25.58
CA VAL A 400 53.56 10.73 -25.79
C VAL A 400 54.20 10.72 -27.17
N LEU A 401 53.47 11.26 -28.16
CA LEU A 401 53.96 11.50 -29.51
C LEU A 401 54.80 12.79 -29.43
N SER A 402 55.99 12.79 -30.02
CA SER A 402 56.78 14.02 -30.22
C SER A 402 55.97 15.06 -31.00
N SER A 403 56.30 16.35 -30.89
CA SER A 403 55.64 17.42 -31.66
C SER A 403 55.58 17.12 -33.17
N GLU A 404 56.60 16.42 -33.67
CA GLU A 404 56.68 15.98 -35.07
C GLU A 404 55.72 14.82 -35.39
N GLN A 405 55.51 13.89 -34.45
CA GLN A 405 54.48 12.84 -34.57
C GLN A 405 53.06 13.39 -34.42
N ILE A 406 52.86 14.43 -33.61
CA ILE A 406 51.58 15.15 -33.49
C ILE A 406 51.23 15.87 -34.81
N ASN A 407 52.19 16.57 -35.41
CA ASN A 407 52.01 17.17 -36.74
C ASN A 407 51.71 16.11 -37.82
N ARG A 408 52.40 14.97 -37.80
CA ARG A 408 52.12 13.85 -38.71
C ARG A 408 50.74 13.22 -38.49
N PHE A 409 50.26 13.14 -37.25
CA PHE A 409 48.93 12.67 -36.90
C PHE A 409 47.83 13.61 -37.40
N TYR A 410 48.01 14.93 -37.29
CA TYR A 410 47.06 15.93 -37.81
C TYR A 410 47.03 16.00 -39.35
N GLN A 411 48.12 15.63 -40.04
CA GLN A 411 48.17 15.57 -41.51
C GLN A 411 47.70 14.23 -42.11
N ALA A 412 47.46 13.21 -41.29
CA ALA A 412 46.94 11.92 -41.73
C ALA A 412 45.42 12.01 -41.94
N ALA A 413 44.94 11.63 -43.13
CA ALA A 413 43.50 11.66 -43.45
C ALA A 413 42.67 10.78 -42.49
N SER A 414 43.26 9.69 -41.99
CA SER A 414 42.65 8.82 -40.99
C SER A 414 42.72 9.39 -39.56
N GLY A 415 43.72 10.23 -39.25
CA GLY A 415 43.87 10.87 -37.94
C GLY A 415 42.79 11.91 -37.64
N ALA A 416 42.46 12.75 -38.64
CA ALA A 416 41.33 13.67 -38.54
C ALA A 416 39.98 12.95 -38.38
N ARG A 417 39.80 11.80 -39.07
CA ARG A 417 38.60 10.96 -38.93
C ARG A 417 38.49 10.30 -37.56
N LEU A 418 39.62 9.89 -36.97
CA LEU A 418 39.66 9.35 -35.60
C LEU A 418 39.27 10.42 -34.57
N ILE A 419 39.82 11.64 -34.67
CA ILE A 419 39.45 12.77 -33.80
C ILE A 419 37.94 13.03 -33.90
N ALA A 420 37.40 13.14 -35.12
CA ALA A 420 35.97 13.38 -35.33
C ALA A 420 35.09 12.24 -34.76
N ALA A 421 35.55 10.98 -34.86
CA ALA A 421 34.84 9.84 -34.29
C ALA A 421 34.86 9.85 -32.75
N VAL A 422 36.00 10.19 -32.13
CA VAL A 422 36.15 10.32 -30.67
C VAL A 422 35.35 11.50 -30.13
N ASP A 423 35.36 12.64 -30.82
CA ASP A 423 34.57 13.82 -30.45
C ASP A 423 33.06 13.54 -30.60
N GLY A 424 32.66 12.84 -31.67
CA GLY A 424 31.30 12.34 -31.85
C GLY A 424 30.87 11.40 -30.71
N TYR A 425 31.76 10.51 -30.28
CA TYR A 425 31.52 9.60 -29.16
C TYR A 425 31.41 10.34 -27.81
N ASN A 426 32.27 11.33 -27.55
CA ASN A 426 32.21 12.15 -26.35
C ASN A 426 30.92 12.99 -26.28
N ASN A 427 30.49 13.56 -27.41
CA ASN A 427 29.22 14.28 -27.51
C ASN A 427 28.01 13.35 -27.29
N TRP A 428 28.09 12.13 -27.83
CA TRP A 428 27.10 11.06 -27.60
C TRP A 428 27.02 10.67 -26.11
N LEU A 429 28.16 10.50 -25.44
CA LEU A 429 28.23 10.22 -23.99
C LEU A 429 27.57 11.31 -23.16
N GLY A 430 27.86 12.59 -23.46
CA GLY A 430 27.23 13.72 -22.78
C GLY A 430 25.72 13.77 -23.00
N ALA A 431 25.23 13.39 -24.18
CA ALA A 431 23.79 13.30 -24.45
C ALA A 431 23.12 12.17 -23.65
N MET A 432 23.77 11.01 -23.58
CA MET A 432 23.32 9.89 -22.74
C MET A 432 23.26 10.26 -21.26
N GLU A 433 24.28 10.96 -20.74
CA GLU A 433 24.32 11.42 -19.36
C GLU A 433 23.17 12.39 -19.05
N ARG A 434 22.88 13.35 -19.93
CA ARG A 434 21.71 14.25 -19.77
C ARG A 434 20.38 13.51 -19.75
N VAL A 435 20.21 12.48 -20.59
CA VAL A 435 19.01 11.63 -20.60
C VAL A 435 18.90 10.83 -19.30
N ARG A 436 20.03 10.34 -18.78
CA ARG A 436 20.10 9.64 -17.48
C ARG A 436 19.76 10.58 -16.33
N GLU A 437 20.33 11.79 -16.29
CA GLU A 437 20.00 12.81 -15.30
C GLU A 437 18.51 13.19 -15.34
N ARG A 438 17.93 13.35 -16.53
CA ARG A 438 16.49 13.61 -16.66
C ARG A 438 15.63 12.45 -16.17
N ALA A 439 16.08 11.20 -16.36
CA ALA A 439 15.41 10.02 -15.82
C ALA A 439 15.51 9.95 -14.28
N GLU A 440 16.63 10.40 -13.70
CA GLU A 440 16.80 10.52 -12.23
C GLU A 440 16.00 11.68 -11.64
N MET A 441 15.91 12.84 -12.30
CA MET A 441 15.06 13.96 -11.85
C MET A 441 13.58 13.56 -11.74
N LEU A 442 13.07 12.80 -12.72
CA LEU A 442 11.71 12.23 -12.67
C LEU A 442 11.52 11.23 -11.51
N ARG A 443 12.60 10.74 -10.88
CA ARG A 443 12.54 9.94 -9.65
C ARG A 443 12.59 10.80 -8.39
N GLU A 444 13.32 11.93 -8.40
CA GLU A 444 13.42 12.85 -7.25
C GLU A 444 12.17 13.74 -7.08
N GLU A 445 11.43 14.06 -8.16
CA GLU A 445 10.13 14.77 -8.10
C GLU A 445 8.99 13.97 -7.44
N ARG A 446 9.25 12.75 -6.94
CA ARG A 446 8.25 11.82 -6.39
C ARG A 446 7.74 12.17 -4.98
N GLY A 447 7.38 13.43 -4.76
CA GLY A 447 6.59 13.88 -3.62
C GLY A 447 7.27 13.82 -2.25
N THR A 448 6.58 14.37 -1.25
CA THR A 448 7.03 14.39 0.16
C THR A 448 6.52 13.14 0.90
N PRO A 449 7.01 12.84 2.12
CA PRO A 449 6.47 11.76 2.96
C PRO A 449 4.93 11.76 3.08
N ASP A 450 4.29 12.90 2.89
CA ASP A 450 2.83 13.03 2.95
C ASP A 450 2.10 12.50 1.71
N THR A 451 2.81 12.24 0.61
CA THR A 451 2.23 11.67 -0.63
C THR A 451 2.74 10.26 -0.93
N TRP A 452 3.62 9.71 -0.11
CA TRP A 452 4.16 8.36 -0.29
C TRP A 452 3.14 7.28 0.06
N GLN A 453 3.25 6.15 -0.63
CA GLN A 453 2.42 4.97 -0.48
C GLN A 453 3.33 3.76 -0.33
N HIS A 454 3.12 2.98 0.72
CA HIS A 454 3.85 1.75 0.99
C HIS A 454 2.93 0.56 0.78
N MET A 455 3.42 -0.44 0.06
CA MET A 455 2.78 -1.72 -0.13
C MET A 455 3.59 -2.81 0.57
N VAL A 456 2.91 -3.62 1.35
CA VAL A 456 3.48 -4.80 1.99
C VAL A 456 2.61 -6.01 1.71
N GLN A 457 3.21 -7.20 1.68
CA GLN A 457 2.45 -8.45 1.70
C GLN A 457 2.95 -9.36 2.84
N PRO A 458 2.29 -9.29 4.01
CA PRO A 458 2.59 -10.17 5.14
C PRO A 458 2.33 -11.65 4.83
N ALA A 459 2.92 -12.54 5.63
CA ALA A 459 2.78 -13.99 5.44
C ALA A 459 1.35 -14.50 5.62
N TRP A 460 0.52 -13.80 6.42
CA TRP A 460 -0.89 -14.14 6.65
C TRP A 460 -1.83 -13.65 5.55
N SER A 461 -1.37 -12.80 4.62
CA SER A 461 -2.19 -12.22 3.57
C SER A 461 -1.88 -12.81 2.19
N LEU A 462 -2.92 -13.28 1.49
CA LEU A 462 -2.80 -13.64 0.06
C LEU A 462 -2.73 -12.42 -0.85
N ASP A 463 -2.91 -11.25 -0.26
CA ASP A 463 -3.30 -10.02 -0.89
C ASP A 463 -2.37 -8.88 -0.42
N PRO A 464 -1.84 -8.02 -1.31
CA PRO A 464 -1.00 -6.91 -0.89
C PRO A 464 -1.82 -5.80 -0.25
N ILE A 465 -1.21 -5.13 0.74
CA ILE A 465 -1.83 -4.11 1.57
C ILE A 465 -1.11 -2.79 1.28
N TRP A 466 -1.85 -1.81 0.79
CA TRP A 466 -1.35 -0.46 0.59
C TRP A 466 -1.64 0.41 1.79
N THR A 467 -0.72 1.27 2.19
CA THR A 467 -0.99 2.30 3.19
C THR A 467 -0.27 3.59 2.83
N PRO A 468 -0.94 4.75 2.97
CA PRO A 468 -0.25 6.04 2.93
C PRO A 468 0.83 6.09 4.01
N PHE A 469 2.01 6.58 3.64
CA PHE A 469 3.15 6.66 4.57
C PHE A 469 2.85 7.60 5.74
N ASN A 470 2.13 8.69 5.50
CA ASN A 470 1.68 9.64 6.54
C ASN A 470 0.64 9.09 7.52
N ARG A 471 0.28 7.80 7.41
CA ARG A 471 -0.51 7.07 8.41
C ARG A 471 0.33 6.06 9.17
N ILE A 472 1.54 5.76 8.72
CA ILE A 472 2.47 4.88 9.42
C ILE A 472 3.05 5.66 10.60
N HIS A 473 2.63 5.28 11.81
CA HIS A 473 3.09 5.90 13.05
C HIS A 473 4.48 5.38 13.43
N SER A 474 4.73 4.09 13.28
CA SER A 474 6.03 3.48 13.58
C SER A 474 6.40 2.40 12.57
N CYS A 475 7.71 2.27 12.34
CA CYS A 475 8.34 1.16 11.64
C CYS A 475 9.39 0.57 12.57
N SER A 476 9.35 -0.74 12.86
CA SER A 476 10.42 -1.44 13.58
C SER A 476 11.11 -2.46 12.68
N PHE A 477 12.38 -2.76 12.95
CA PHE A 477 13.24 -3.59 12.13
C PHE A 477 14.02 -4.58 12.99
N PHE A 478 14.16 -5.80 12.48
CA PHE A 478 14.81 -6.91 13.18
C PHE A 478 15.32 -7.94 12.18
N ARG A 479 16.34 -8.70 12.57
CA ARG A 479 16.85 -9.82 11.77
C ARG A 479 15.97 -11.06 11.92
N PRO A 480 15.97 -12.01 10.97
CA PRO A 480 15.23 -13.26 11.09
C PRO A 480 15.57 -14.09 12.33
N GLU A 481 16.80 -14.01 12.82
CA GLU A 481 17.28 -14.64 14.05
C GLU A 481 17.00 -13.84 15.33
N GLU A 482 16.42 -12.64 15.21
CA GLU A 482 16.03 -11.77 16.33
C GLU A 482 14.49 -11.72 16.44
N LEU A 483 13.93 -12.35 17.48
CA LEU A 483 12.50 -12.31 17.74
C LEU A 483 12.17 -11.27 18.82
N GLN A 484 11.45 -10.22 18.45
CA GLN A 484 10.84 -9.28 19.40
C GLN A 484 9.88 -10.06 20.30
N LEU A 485 10.12 -10.07 21.62
CA LEU A 485 9.31 -10.87 22.53
C LEU A 485 7.83 -10.48 22.49
N SER A 486 7.54 -9.19 22.25
CA SER A 486 6.18 -8.63 22.09
C SER A 486 5.34 -9.23 20.95
N ARG A 487 5.93 -10.07 20.10
CA ARG A 487 5.21 -10.90 19.11
C ARG A 487 4.57 -12.14 19.74
N LEU A 488 4.95 -12.50 20.96
CA LEU A 488 4.43 -13.62 21.72
C LEU A 488 3.51 -13.14 22.84
N TYR A 489 2.48 -13.93 23.13
CA TYR A 489 1.67 -13.73 24.32
C TYR A 489 2.28 -14.52 25.47
N PRO A 490 2.27 -13.98 26.70
CA PRO A 490 2.66 -14.76 27.86
C PRO A 490 1.73 -15.97 28.00
N ALA A 491 2.31 -17.15 28.20
CA ALA A 491 1.58 -18.39 28.47
C ALA A 491 0.91 -18.37 29.85
N ALA A 492 1.49 -17.62 30.79
CA ALA A 492 0.87 -17.31 32.07
C ALA A 492 1.25 -15.89 32.52
N PHE A 493 0.35 -15.25 33.25
CA PHE A 493 0.54 -13.96 33.87
C PHE A 493 0.05 -14.01 35.31
N LYS A 494 0.84 -13.50 36.24
CA LYS A 494 0.43 -13.31 37.64
C LYS A 494 0.65 -11.86 38.03
N GLU A 495 -0.26 -11.33 38.81
CA GLU A 495 -0.13 -10.01 39.42
C GLU A 495 -0.58 -10.06 40.88
N ARG A 496 0.05 -9.23 41.72
CA ARG A 496 -0.38 -9.00 43.10
C ARG A 496 -0.24 -7.52 43.40
N HIS A 497 -1.29 -6.93 43.94
CA HIS A 497 -1.34 -5.52 44.27
C HIS A 497 -1.75 -5.32 45.72
N TYR A 498 -1.16 -4.32 46.36
CA TYR A 498 -1.53 -3.89 47.71
C TYR A 498 -2.67 -2.88 47.63
N LEU A 499 -2.57 -1.89 46.73
CA LEU A 499 -3.54 -0.82 46.57
C LEU A 499 -4.07 -0.68 45.14
N ALA A 500 -3.31 -1.11 44.12
CA ALA A 500 -3.76 -1.02 42.74
C ALA A 500 -4.90 -2.02 42.42
N LYS A 501 -5.82 -1.61 41.54
CA LYS A 501 -6.73 -2.57 40.86
C LYS A 501 -5.90 -3.43 39.89
N SER A 502 -6.38 -4.62 39.53
CA SER A 502 -5.76 -5.48 38.51
C SER A 502 -5.33 -4.66 37.29
N ALA A 503 -4.02 -4.47 37.15
CA ALA A 503 -3.42 -3.58 36.17
C ALA A 503 -3.26 -4.29 34.82
N GLY A 504 -3.10 -5.62 34.86
CA GLY A 504 -2.82 -6.45 33.71
C GLY A 504 -1.47 -6.12 33.07
N TRP A 505 -1.31 -6.52 31.82
CA TRP A 505 -0.16 -6.16 30.99
C TRP A 505 -0.60 -5.56 29.67
N ARG A 506 0.27 -4.76 29.06
CA ARG A 506 0.05 -4.16 27.73
C ARG A 506 1.28 -4.32 26.86
N VAL A 507 1.06 -4.74 25.62
CA VAL A 507 2.12 -4.87 24.62
C VAL A 507 2.34 -3.55 23.90
N ASP A 508 3.61 -3.20 23.74
CA ASP A 508 4.18 -2.06 23.02
C ASP A 508 3.67 -0.69 23.50
N ARG A 509 2.90 -0.65 24.60
CA ARG A 509 2.19 0.54 25.10
C ARG A 509 2.11 0.53 26.60
N ASN A 510 2.06 1.72 27.19
CA ASN A 510 1.87 1.88 28.63
C ASN A 510 0.40 1.88 29.07
N SER A 511 0.17 2.04 30.38
CA SER A 511 -1.18 2.03 31.00
C SER A 511 -2.12 3.13 30.47
N ARG A 512 -1.59 4.26 29.98
CA ARG A 512 -2.36 5.32 29.29
C ARG A 512 -2.46 5.11 27.78
N ASN A 513 -2.03 3.95 27.29
CA ASN A 513 -1.97 3.60 25.87
C ASN A 513 -1.06 4.54 25.07
N ALA A 514 -0.06 5.13 25.73
CA ALA A 514 0.98 5.92 25.08
C ALA A 514 2.18 5.04 24.69
N PHE A 515 3.04 5.60 23.86
CA PHE A 515 4.31 4.98 23.46
C PHE A 515 5.20 4.79 24.69
N LEU A 516 5.87 3.64 24.79
CA LEU A 516 6.73 3.32 25.92
C LEU A 516 7.84 4.36 26.05
N SER A 517 8.03 4.87 27.26
CA SER A 517 9.09 5.83 27.54
C SER A 517 9.57 5.75 28.97
N SER A 518 10.88 5.77 29.13
CA SER A 518 11.60 5.78 30.41
C SER A 518 12.97 6.45 30.20
N ALA A 519 13.56 7.04 31.24
CA ALA A 519 14.82 7.79 31.17
C ALA A 519 14.85 8.86 30.06
N ASN A 520 13.74 9.60 29.89
CA ASN A 520 13.54 10.60 28.83
C ASN A 520 13.74 10.08 27.39
N ARG A 521 13.60 8.76 27.18
CA ARG A 521 13.78 8.08 25.89
C ARG A 521 12.54 7.25 25.56
N GLY A 522 12.19 7.19 24.27
CA GLY A 522 11.16 6.30 23.75
C GLY A 522 11.69 4.91 23.40
N TYR A 523 10.84 3.89 23.46
CA TYR A 523 11.17 2.50 23.14
C TYR A 523 10.14 1.91 22.18
N GLY A 524 10.63 1.19 21.15
CA GLY A 524 9.79 0.77 20.02
C GLY A 524 8.76 -0.31 20.32
N TRP A 525 9.06 -1.19 21.29
CA TRP A 525 8.25 -2.33 21.68
C TRP A 525 8.55 -2.73 23.14
N GLY A 526 7.68 -3.54 23.75
CA GLY A 526 7.86 -3.98 25.13
C GLY A 526 6.59 -4.45 25.82
N TYR A 527 6.68 -4.67 27.13
CA TYR A 527 5.54 -4.98 27.99
C TYR A 527 5.48 -3.96 29.12
N SER A 528 4.35 -3.26 29.20
CA SER A 528 4.04 -2.41 30.34
C SER A 528 3.22 -3.19 31.35
N VAL A 529 3.67 -3.14 32.60
CA VAL A 529 3.11 -3.88 33.72
C VAL A 529 3.17 -3.00 34.98
N HIS A 530 2.61 -3.51 36.06
CA HIS A 530 2.68 -2.89 37.37
C HIS A 530 3.28 -3.90 38.35
N ALA A 531 4.21 -3.50 39.21
CA ALA A 531 4.72 -4.41 40.23
C ALA A 531 3.63 -4.68 41.30
N TYR A 532 3.49 -5.87 41.88
CA TYR A 532 4.21 -7.11 41.57
C TYR A 532 3.60 -7.79 40.34
N ASN A 533 4.43 -8.30 39.42
CA ASN A 533 3.98 -9.16 38.33
C ASN A 533 5.00 -10.23 37.90
N GLU A 534 4.47 -11.22 37.20
CA GLU A 534 5.23 -12.26 36.50
C GLU A 534 4.67 -12.47 35.09
N LEU A 535 5.54 -12.40 34.07
CA LEU A 535 5.23 -12.78 32.69
C LEU A 535 5.99 -14.07 32.32
N HIS A 536 5.25 -15.12 31.96
CA HIS A 536 5.80 -16.44 31.64
C HIS A 536 5.72 -16.71 30.14
N PHE A 537 6.84 -17.07 29.49
CA PHE A 537 6.90 -17.36 28.06
C PHE A 537 7.51 -18.74 27.80
N GLU A 538 6.82 -19.56 27.00
CA GLU A 538 7.39 -20.81 26.49
C GLU A 538 8.39 -20.51 25.38
N LEU A 539 9.62 -21.02 25.52
CA LEU A 539 10.71 -20.80 24.58
C LEU A 539 10.81 -21.92 23.54
N GLY A 540 11.05 -21.52 22.30
CA GLY A 540 11.32 -22.44 21.21
C GLY A 540 12.69 -23.12 21.35
N PRO A 541 12.87 -24.30 20.74
CA PRO A 541 14.10 -25.10 20.86
C PRO A 541 15.34 -24.45 20.24
N LEU A 542 15.16 -23.37 19.46
CA LEU A 542 16.23 -22.63 18.80
C LEU A 542 16.70 -21.40 19.58
N VAL A 543 15.99 -21.02 20.65
CA VAL A 543 16.32 -19.81 21.42
C VAL A 543 17.61 -20.01 22.22
N THR A 544 18.59 -19.13 22.00
CA THR A 544 19.92 -19.20 22.63
C THR A 544 20.16 -18.11 23.67
N SER A 545 19.52 -16.96 23.54
CA SER A 545 19.71 -15.85 24.47
C SER A 545 18.52 -14.90 24.53
N PHE A 546 18.48 -14.13 25.63
CA PHE A 546 17.51 -13.07 25.88
C PHE A 546 18.23 -11.77 26.23
N ARG A 547 17.64 -10.65 25.84
CA ARG A 547 18.04 -9.30 26.28
C ARG A 547 16.81 -8.41 26.37
N SER A 548 16.77 -7.56 27.37
CA SER A 548 15.81 -6.47 27.54
C SER A 548 16.44 -5.29 28.26
N ARG A 549 15.72 -4.17 28.29
CA ARG A 549 15.89 -3.13 29.30
C ARG A 549 14.71 -3.12 30.26
N LEU A 550 14.90 -2.51 31.42
CA LEU A 550 13.87 -2.32 32.43
C LEU A 550 13.91 -0.86 32.91
N GLY A 551 12.75 -0.23 33.03
CA GLY A 551 12.64 1.12 33.58
C GLY A 551 11.21 1.42 34.01
N LEU A 552 11.06 2.32 34.98
CA LEU A 552 9.76 2.85 35.37
C LEU A 552 9.23 3.76 34.26
N ASP A 553 7.92 3.68 33.98
CA ASP A 553 7.30 4.50 32.94
C ASP A 553 7.50 5.98 33.27
N SER A 554 7.75 6.81 32.25
CA SER A 554 7.96 8.26 32.37
C SER A 554 6.93 8.98 33.25
N GLN A 555 5.69 8.49 33.31
CA GLN A 555 4.60 9.05 34.12
C GLN A 555 4.76 8.84 35.62
N VAL A 556 5.60 7.90 36.05
CA VAL A 556 5.89 7.63 37.46
C VAL A 556 6.53 8.84 38.14
N GLY A 557 7.33 9.60 37.40
CA GLY A 557 8.09 10.72 37.94
C GLY A 557 9.19 10.21 38.87
N ASP A 558 9.19 10.68 40.11
CA ASP A 558 10.24 10.46 41.10
C ASP A 558 9.99 9.32 42.10
N GLY A 559 8.73 9.01 42.42
CA GLY A 559 8.42 8.22 43.63
C GLY A 559 8.20 6.71 43.47
N GLY A 560 7.92 6.18 42.28
CA GLY A 560 7.74 4.73 42.11
C GLY A 560 9.06 3.96 42.20
N CYS A 561 9.00 2.68 42.55
CA CYS A 561 10.18 1.84 42.77
C CYS A 561 9.99 0.38 42.33
N VAL A 562 11.07 -0.27 41.89
CA VAL A 562 10.97 -1.66 41.41
C VAL A 562 12.31 -2.37 41.41
N VAL A 563 12.28 -3.70 41.57
CA VAL A 563 13.38 -4.61 41.22
C VAL A 563 12.88 -5.59 40.18
N GLY A 564 13.56 -5.67 39.04
CA GLY A 564 13.23 -6.66 38.00
C GLY A 564 14.20 -7.82 38.00
N ARG A 565 13.64 -9.02 37.80
CA ARG A 565 14.38 -10.28 37.73
C ARG A 565 14.01 -11.09 36.50
N VAL A 566 14.97 -11.85 35.99
CA VAL A 566 14.79 -12.76 34.85
C VAL A 566 15.16 -14.17 35.28
N PHE A 567 14.23 -15.11 35.13
CA PHE A 567 14.45 -16.53 35.46
C PHE A 567 14.27 -17.43 34.25
N LEU A 568 14.84 -18.64 34.33
CA LEU A 568 14.67 -19.70 33.35
C LEU A 568 14.22 -21.00 34.04
N GLY A 569 13.08 -21.55 33.63
CA GLY A 569 12.51 -22.78 34.14
C GLY A 569 11.68 -22.57 35.41
N SER A 570 12.31 -22.14 36.50
CA SER A 570 11.66 -21.93 37.81
C SER A 570 12.10 -20.62 38.45
N MET A 571 11.26 -20.08 39.34
CA MET A 571 11.57 -18.92 40.18
C MET A 571 12.18 -19.30 41.53
N GLU A 572 12.33 -20.60 41.83
CA GLU A 572 12.90 -21.09 43.10
C GLU A 572 14.45 -21.03 43.14
N GLY A 573 15.11 -20.85 41.99
CA GLY A 573 16.56 -20.73 41.88
C GLY A 573 17.05 -19.30 41.70
N GLU A 574 18.37 -19.12 41.63
CA GLU A 574 19.00 -17.82 41.34
C GLU A 574 18.53 -17.24 39.99
N PRO A 575 18.16 -15.94 39.93
CA PRO A 575 17.80 -15.32 38.66
C PRO A 575 19.02 -15.23 37.73
N LEU A 576 18.78 -15.37 36.43
CA LEU A 576 19.79 -15.09 35.41
C LEU A 576 20.23 -13.61 35.40
N TYR A 577 19.36 -12.73 35.88
CA TYR A 577 19.61 -11.32 36.03
C TYR A 577 18.71 -10.73 37.13
N GLN A 578 19.27 -9.83 37.93
CA GLN A 578 18.55 -8.96 38.85
C GLN A 578 18.99 -7.52 38.61
N SER A 579 18.04 -6.60 38.49
CA SER A 579 18.34 -5.17 38.37
C SER A 579 18.84 -4.60 39.70
N PRO A 580 19.54 -3.45 39.69
CA PRO A 580 19.62 -2.62 40.89
C PRO A 580 18.21 -2.17 41.31
N PHE A 581 18.10 -1.65 42.53
CA PHE A 581 16.89 -0.99 43.02
C PHE A 581 16.62 0.27 42.19
N LEU A 582 15.53 0.27 41.41
CA LEU A 582 15.16 1.40 40.56
C LEU A 582 14.19 2.30 41.30
N VAL A 583 14.50 3.59 41.37
CA VAL A 583 13.58 4.64 41.86
C VAL A 583 13.36 5.65 40.75
N GLY A 584 12.10 6.02 40.52
CA GLY A 584 11.70 7.02 39.54
C GLY A 584 11.99 6.65 38.07
N SER A 585 11.48 7.46 37.16
CA SER A 585 11.50 7.21 35.72
C SER A 585 12.72 7.79 35.00
N TYR A 586 13.75 8.23 35.73
CA TYR A 586 14.93 8.89 35.18
C TYR A 586 16.04 7.93 34.73
N GLN A 587 15.94 6.64 35.05
CA GLN A 587 16.90 5.61 34.66
C GLN A 587 16.23 4.39 34.03
N ALA A 588 16.94 3.77 33.09
CA ALA A 588 16.60 2.48 32.52
C ALA A 588 17.87 1.62 32.48
N VAL A 589 17.76 0.37 32.91
CA VAL A 589 18.89 -0.57 33.02
C VAL A 589 18.83 -1.63 31.94
N ASP A 590 20.00 -2.03 31.44
CA ASP A 590 20.14 -3.07 30.42
C ASP A 590 20.50 -4.40 31.08
N THR A 591 19.75 -5.44 30.75
CA THR A 591 20.04 -6.81 31.22
C THR A 591 21.35 -7.38 30.67
N GLY A 592 21.88 -6.78 29.59
CA GLY A 592 22.94 -7.39 28.80
C GLY A 592 22.42 -8.59 27.99
N ARG A 593 23.33 -9.33 27.35
CA ARG A 593 22.98 -10.56 26.63
C ARG A 593 23.01 -11.73 27.61
N LEU A 594 21.86 -12.22 28.02
CA LEU A 594 21.72 -13.39 28.89
C LEU A 594 21.74 -14.67 28.05
N VAL A 595 22.75 -15.51 28.23
CA VAL A 595 22.83 -16.83 27.58
C VAL A 595 21.84 -17.76 28.26
N LEU A 596 20.98 -18.41 27.47
CA LEU A 596 19.98 -19.33 27.98
C LEU A 596 20.49 -20.77 27.75
N PRO A 597 20.91 -21.50 28.81
CA PRO A 597 21.44 -22.86 28.66
C PRO A 597 20.39 -23.82 28.10
N LEU A 598 20.85 -24.83 27.35
CA LEU A 598 20.03 -25.95 26.92
C LEU A 598 19.71 -26.82 28.14
N GLN A 599 18.43 -27.12 28.36
CA GLN A 599 18.01 -28.07 29.39
C GLN A 599 17.55 -29.39 28.73
N PRO A 600 17.89 -30.57 29.29
CA PRO A 600 17.40 -31.85 28.78
C PRO A 600 15.88 -31.95 28.96
N ALA A 601 15.17 -32.39 27.91
CA ALA A 601 13.77 -32.84 27.89
C ALA A 601 12.81 -32.12 28.88
N GLY A 602 12.42 -30.89 28.56
CA GLY A 602 11.37 -30.14 29.25
C GLY A 602 11.03 -28.83 28.51
N SER A 603 9.83 -28.28 28.75
CA SER A 603 9.47 -26.95 28.23
C SER A 603 10.33 -25.88 28.89
N ARG A 604 11.14 -25.15 28.12
CA ARG A 604 11.99 -24.07 28.64
C ARG A 604 11.14 -22.82 28.80
N ARG A 605 10.94 -22.36 30.03
CA ARG A 605 10.11 -21.19 30.33
C ARG A 605 10.95 -19.98 30.73
N LEU A 606 10.84 -18.87 30.01
CA LEU A 606 11.39 -17.58 30.43
C LEU A 606 10.39 -16.86 31.33
N ILE A 607 10.85 -16.36 32.48
CA ILE A 607 10.00 -15.65 33.43
C ILE A 607 10.58 -14.26 33.66
N LEU A 608 9.79 -13.22 33.35
CA LEU A 608 10.11 -11.83 33.64
C LEU A 608 9.30 -11.40 34.87
N GLN A 609 9.99 -11.10 35.97
CA GLN A 609 9.36 -10.68 37.21
C GLN A 609 9.67 -9.20 37.47
N ALA A 610 8.65 -8.39 37.71
CA ALA A 610 8.84 -7.07 38.32
C ALA A 610 8.27 -7.10 39.74
N ASP A 611 9.13 -6.91 40.73
CA ASP A 611 8.83 -7.05 42.14
C ASP A 611 8.67 -5.68 42.81
N THR A 612 7.71 -5.58 43.73
CA THR A 612 7.54 -4.39 44.57
C THR A 612 8.72 -4.32 45.51
N ALA A 613 9.52 -3.26 45.40
CA ALA A 613 10.73 -3.14 46.18
C ALA A 613 10.52 -2.07 47.24
N HIS A 614 10.64 -2.37 48.53
CA HIS A 614 10.47 -1.36 49.59
C HIS A 614 11.80 -1.20 50.32
N ALA A 615 12.29 0.03 50.35
CA ALA A 615 13.41 0.44 51.19
C ALA A 615 12.87 1.46 52.19
N GLU A 616 12.62 1.02 53.43
CA GLU A 616 12.03 1.85 54.50
C GLU A 616 12.85 3.11 54.80
N ASP A 617 14.13 3.12 54.40
CA ASP A 617 15.09 4.20 54.67
C ASP A 617 15.10 5.32 53.60
N ILE A 618 14.34 5.19 52.50
CA ILE A 618 14.34 6.16 51.40
C ILE A 618 13.06 6.98 51.43
N SER A 619 13.11 8.15 52.07
CA SER A 619 11.97 9.07 52.24
C SER A 619 11.37 9.63 50.94
N ALA A 620 12.01 9.38 49.79
CA ALA A 620 11.61 9.87 48.47
C ALA A 620 10.78 8.87 47.64
N VAL A 621 10.55 7.67 48.18
CA VAL A 621 9.82 6.58 47.51
C VAL A 621 8.39 6.49 48.05
N ASP A 622 7.42 6.25 47.18
CA ASP A 622 6.04 6.06 47.60
C ASP A 622 5.86 4.70 48.32
N PRO A 623 4.97 4.61 49.32
CA PRO A 623 4.73 3.36 50.02
C PRO A 623 3.94 2.37 49.16
N PHE A 624 4.08 1.08 49.48
CA PHE A 624 3.39 -0.03 48.79
C PHE A 624 3.69 -0.05 47.29
N ASP A 625 2.72 -0.45 46.47
CA ASP A 625 2.85 -0.51 45.02
C ASP A 625 2.48 0.81 44.33
N ILE A 626 2.45 1.94 45.04
CA ILE A 626 2.01 3.21 44.45
C ILE A 626 3.03 3.69 43.41
N ARG A 627 2.54 3.95 42.19
CA ARG A 627 3.36 4.39 41.03
C ARG A 627 4.42 3.37 40.60
N ASP A 628 4.31 2.09 40.96
CA ASP A 628 5.22 1.02 40.52
C ASP A 628 4.91 0.52 39.09
N MET A 629 4.60 1.45 38.19
CA MET A 629 4.38 1.19 36.77
C MET A 629 5.72 1.02 36.06
N VAL A 630 6.01 -0.20 35.61
CA VAL A 630 7.31 -0.61 35.08
C VAL A 630 7.17 -1.25 33.72
N ASP A 631 8.14 -0.96 32.84
CA ASP A 631 8.15 -1.47 31.49
C ASP A 631 9.37 -2.37 31.26
N TRP A 632 9.13 -3.56 30.69
CA TRP A 632 10.15 -4.36 30.03
C TRP A 632 10.33 -3.82 28.60
N LEU A 633 11.41 -3.10 28.38
CA LEU A 633 11.66 -2.26 27.21
C LEU A 633 12.55 -2.97 26.19
N GLU A 634 12.06 -3.05 24.95
CA GLU A 634 12.71 -3.72 23.82
C GLU A 634 13.19 -5.19 24.08
N PRO A 635 12.39 -6.05 24.77
CA PRO A 635 12.76 -7.44 25.02
C PRO A 635 12.90 -8.21 23.70
N MET A 636 14.00 -8.95 23.57
CA MET A 636 14.43 -9.63 22.35
C MET A 636 14.98 -11.01 22.68
N LEU A 637 14.61 -11.99 21.86
CA LEU A 637 15.19 -13.32 21.84
C LEU A 637 16.11 -13.47 20.63
N GLU A 638 17.24 -14.14 20.81
CA GLU A 638 18.13 -14.53 19.72
C GLU A 638 18.01 -16.04 19.48
N LEU A 639 17.98 -16.42 18.21
CA LEU A 639 17.87 -17.80 17.76
C LEU A 639 19.19 -18.28 17.15
N ASP A 640 19.47 -19.58 17.27
CA ASP A 640 20.56 -20.23 16.54
C ASP A 640 20.32 -20.14 15.02
N ARG A 641 21.09 -19.29 14.34
CA ARG A 641 20.93 -19.02 12.91
C ARG A 641 21.13 -20.25 12.03
N ASN A 642 22.05 -21.15 12.38
CA ASN A 642 22.37 -22.31 11.55
C ASN A 642 21.22 -23.31 11.60
N ARG A 643 20.76 -23.64 12.82
CA ARG A 643 19.59 -24.52 13.01
C ARG A 643 18.31 -23.89 12.47
N LEU A 644 18.15 -22.57 12.59
CA LEU A 644 17.03 -21.84 12.00
C LEU A 644 17.03 -21.95 10.46
N SER A 645 18.20 -21.88 9.83
CA SER A 645 18.32 -22.05 8.37
C SER A 645 17.84 -23.42 7.91
N GLU A 646 18.16 -24.48 8.65
CA GLU A 646 17.71 -25.85 8.33
C GLU A 646 16.19 -25.98 8.46
N VAL A 647 15.63 -25.49 9.56
CA VAL A 647 14.19 -25.48 9.85
C VAL A 647 13.43 -24.71 8.75
N VAL A 648 13.90 -23.52 8.38
CA VAL A 648 13.25 -22.69 7.34
C VAL A 648 13.43 -23.30 5.95
N ARG A 649 14.58 -23.91 5.64
CA ARG A 649 14.84 -24.61 4.37
C ARG A 649 13.92 -25.82 4.16
N GLY A 650 13.46 -26.47 5.23
CA GLY A 650 12.43 -27.52 5.14
C GLY A 650 11.04 -26.98 4.76
N ARG A 651 10.77 -25.70 5.03
CA ARG A 651 9.44 -25.07 4.97
C ARG A 651 9.28 -24.09 3.79
N VAL A 652 10.32 -23.84 2.99
CA VAL A 652 10.29 -22.85 1.88
C VAL A 652 9.18 -23.05 0.87
N HIS A 653 8.67 -24.28 0.74
CA HIS A 653 7.54 -24.60 -0.13
C HIS A 653 6.25 -23.86 0.30
N LEU A 654 6.11 -23.47 1.57
CA LEU A 654 5.01 -22.63 2.08
C LEU A 654 5.00 -21.22 1.48
N ASN A 655 6.13 -20.77 0.90
CA ASN A 655 6.21 -19.52 0.16
C ASN A 655 5.37 -19.53 -1.13
N VAL A 656 4.87 -20.69 -1.56
CA VAL A 656 3.96 -20.82 -2.69
C VAL A 656 2.55 -21.15 -2.18
N PRO A 657 1.67 -20.15 -1.98
CA PRO A 657 0.37 -20.38 -1.33
C PRO A 657 -0.51 -21.42 -2.03
N VAL A 658 -0.37 -21.55 -3.36
CA VAL A 658 -1.16 -22.49 -4.17
C VAL A 658 -0.74 -23.95 -3.98
N TRP A 659 0.35 -24.24 -3.28
CA TRP A 659 0.78 -25.61 -2.96
C TRP A 659 0.18 -26.15 -1.66
N ARG A 660 -0.63 -25.38 -0.92
CA ARG A 660 -1.10 -25.75 0.43
C ARG A 660 -1.81 -27.11 0.50
N ASP A 661 -2.57 -27.45 -0.53
CA ASP A 661 -3.32 -28.71 -0.60
C ASP A 661 -2.56 -29.83 -1.36
N TRP A 662 -1.27 -29.63 -1.61
CA TRP A 662 -0.40 -30.52 -2.38
C TRP A 662 0.80 -30.92 -1.55
N ASN A 663 1.39 -32.07 -1.87
CA ASN A 663 2.62 -32.55 -1.25
C ASN A 663 3.81 -32.30 -2.19
N PRO A 664 4.57 -31.19 -2.02
CA PRO A 664 5.74 -30.88 -2.82
C PRO A 664 6.96 -31.71 -2.40
N MET A 665 7.60 -32.36 -3.38
CA MET A 665 8.85 -33.10 -3.20
C MET A 665 9.85 -32.70 -4.28
N PHE A 666 11.05 -32.30 -3.87
CA PHE A 666 12.13 -32.01 -4.80
C PHE A 666 12.99 -33.25 -5.02
N GLY A 667 13.32 -33.56 -6.27
CA GLY A 667 14.18 -34.70 -6.60
C GLY A 667 15.57 -34.60 -5.96
N PRO A 668 16.24 -35.72 -5.68
CA PRO A 668 17.62 -35.72 -5.18
C PRO A 668 18.54 -34.88 -6.07
N GLY A 669 19.36 -34.01 -5.47
CA GLY A 669 20.25 -33.10 -6.20
C GLY A 669 19.58 -31.81 -6.73
N ALA A 670 18.29 -31.58 -6.44
CA ALA A 670 17.61 -30.34 -6.82
C ALA A 670 18.20 -29.11 -6.12
N THR A 671 18.70 -28.17 -6.91
CA THR A 671 19.07 -26.83 -6.46
C THR A 671 17.90 -25.87 -6.64
N ARG A 672 17.63 -25.04 -5.63
CA ARG A 672 16.44 -24.19 -5.53
C ARG A 672 16.84 -22.76 -5.19
N GLU A 673 16.50 -21.80 -6.04
CA GLU A 673 16.68 -20.38 -5.76
C GLU A 673 15.32 -19.67 -5.77
N TRP A 674 15.00 -18.97 -4.68
CA TRP A 674 13.70 -18.33 -4.46
C TRP A 674 13.79 -16.81 -4.59
N LYS A 675 12.86 -16.20 -5.31
CA LYS A 675 12.75 -14.74 -5.43
C LYS A 675 11.31 -14.27 -5.36
N ALA A 676 11.04 -13.22 -4.59
CA ALA A 676 9.75 -12.53 -4.63
C ALA A 676 9.66 -11.68 -5.91
N VAL A 677 8.70 -11.99 -6.77
CA VAL A 677 8.43 -11.33 -8.04
C VAL A 677 7.17 -10.47 -7.90
N LEU A 678 7.29 -9.17 -8.13
CA LEU A 678 6.14 -8.28 -8.22
C LEU A 678 5.59 -8.36 -9.65
N GLU A 679 4.34 -8.81 -9.81
CA GLU A 679 3.66 -8.85 -11.10
C GLU A 679 2.35 -8.05 -11.04
N SER A 680 1.95 -7.43 -12.15
CA SER A 680 0.66 -6.77 -12.31
C SER A 680 -0.22 -7.58 -13.26
N ARG A 681 -1.35 -8.10 -12.76
CA ARG A 681 -2.28 -8.96 -13.49
C ARG A 681 -3.73 -8.49 -13.38
N GLY A 682 -3.92 -7.17 -13.33
CA GLY A 682 -5.15 -6.50 -12.95
C GLY A 682 -4.93 -5.70 -11.67
N GLU A 683 -4.30 -6.33 -10.69
CA GLU A 683 -3.73 -5.68 -9.50
C GLU A 683 -2.27 -6.13 -9.34
N GLU A 684 -1.45 -5.30 -8.71
CA GLU A 684 -0.07 -5.66 -8.34
C GLU A 684 -0.11 -6.70 -7.21
N SER A 685 0.75 -7.72 -7.24
CA SER A 685 0.87 -8.74 -6.18
C SER A 685 2.25 -9.40 -6.20
N PHE A 686 2.72 -9.89 -5.05
CA PHE A 686 3.97 -10.64 -4.98
C PHE A 686 3.72 -12.13 -5.16
N PHE A 687 4.44 -12.72 -6.10
CA PHE A 687 4.50 -14.16 -6.36
C PHE A 687 5.89 -14.70 -6.00
N SER A 688 5.93 -15.98 -5.65
CA SER A 688 7.19 -16.68 -5.39
C SER A 688 7.69 -17.31 -6.69
N GLY A 689 8.78 -16.76 -7.19
CA GLY A 689 9.53 -17.31 -8.31
C GLY A 689 10.51 -18.37 -7.81
N LEU A 690 10.49 -19.53 -8.43
CA LEU A 690 11.41 -20.64 -8.19
C LEU A 690 12.28 -20.83 -9.44
N GLU A 691 13.59 -20.76 -9.25
CA GLU A 691 14.55 -21.29 -10.22
C GLU A 691 15.00 -22.67 -9.74
N LEU A 692 14.74 -23.70 -10.55
CA LEU A 692 14.92 -25.10 -10.19
C LEU A 692 15.99 -25.73 -11.11
N ARG A 693 17.08 -26.26 -10.56
CA ARG A 693 18.15 -26.90 -11.35
C ARG A 693 18.46 -28.31 -10.85
N GLY A 694 19.08 -29.14 -11.70
CA GLY A 694 19.55 -30.48 -11.36
C GLY A 694 18.47 -31.56 -11.44
N ALA A 695 17.38 -31.41 -10.68
CA ALA A 695 16.32 -32.41 -10.58
C ALA A 695 14.91 -31.77 -10.57
N PRO A 696 13.85 -32.52 -10.95
CA PRO A 696 12.48 -32.00 -11.02
C PRO A 696 11.83 -31.78 -9.65
N LEU A 697 10.74 -31.03 -9.66
CA LEU A 697 9.80 -30.89 -8.55
C LEU A 697 8.58 -31.76 -8.83
N PHE A 698 8.14 -32.53 -7.84
CA PHE A 698 6.91 -33.31 -7.87
C PHE A 698 5.89 -32.73 -6.91
N LEU A 699 4.63 -32.65 -7.33
CA LEU A 699 3.50 -32.30 -6.49
C LEU A 699 2.50 -33.44 -6.59
N SER A 700 2.03 -33.95 -5.45
CA SER A 700 1.01 -35.01 -5.42
C SER A 700 -0.17 -34.61 -4.55
N ARG A 701 -1.36 -35.07 -4.92
CA ARG A 701 -2.60 -34.91 -4.13
C ARG A 701 -3.52 -36.12 -4.33
N LYS A 702 -4.00 -36.69 -3.23
CA LYS A 702 -5.06 -37.71 -3.25
C LYS A 702 -6.44 -37.05 -3.31
N LEU A 703 -7.28 -37.54 -4.20
CA LEU A 703 -8.64 -37.07 -4.43
C LEU A 703 -9.64 -38.09 -3.93
N GLN A 704 -10.60 -37.63 -3.13
CA GLN A 704 -11.70 -38.49 -2.70
C GLN A 704 -12.67 -38.79 -3.86
N PRO A 705 -13.36 -39.95 -3.86
CA PRO A 705 -14.42 -40.25 -4.81
C PRO A 705 -15.53 -39.19 -4.78
N MET A 706 -16.05 -38.80 -5.94
CA MET A 706 -17.14 -37.84 -6.09
C MET A 706 -17.84 -38.03 -7.44
N ALA A 707 -19.17 -38.00 -7.45
CA ALA A 707 -20.03 -38.21 -8.63
C ALA A 707 -19.81 -37.21 -9.79
N GLY A 708 -19.21 -36.05 -9.51
CA GLY A 708 -19.04 -34.97 -10.48
C GLY A 708 -17.71 -35.03 -11.25
N ARG A 709 -17.75 -34.65 -12.52
CA ARG A 709 -16.53 -34.46 -13.34
C ARG A 709 -15.66 -33.34 -12.75
N ARG A 710 -14.34 -33.56 -12.71
CA ARG A 710 -13.38 -32.61 -12.13
C ARG A 710 -12.35 -32.13 -13.15
N TRP A 711 -11.82 -30.95 -12.88
CA TRP A 711 -10.83 -30.28 -13.70
C TRP A 711 -9.68 -29.79 -12.84
N LEU A 712 -8.45 -29.94 -13.32
CA LEU A 712 -7.27 -29.35 -12.71
C LEU A 712 -6.89 -28.07 -13.47
N GLU A 713 -6.82 -26.96 -12.74
CA GLU A 713 -6.39 -25.67 -13.25
C GLU A 713 -4.97 -25.36 -12.77
N VAL A 714 -4.04 -25.13 -13.71
CA VAL A 714 -2.64 -24.81 -13.43
C VAL A 714 -2.22 -23.55 -14.16
N ASP A 715 -1.91 -22.48 -13.41
CA ASP A 715 -1.26 -21.29 -13.97
C ASP A 715 0.16 -21.21 -13.45
N MET A 716 1.09 -21.53 -14.33
CA MET A 716 2.52 -21.43 -14.08
C MET A 716 3.29 -21.08 -15.33
N GLY A 717 4.36 -20.31 -15.16
CA GLY A 717 5.26 -19.95 -16.25
C GLY A 717 6.31 -18.98 -15.79
N LYS A 718 7.16 -18.53 -16.72
CA LYS A 718 8.21 -17.55 -16.45
C LYS A 718 7.68 -16.32 -15.72
N ALA A 719 8.47 -15.78 -14.80
CA ALA A 719 8.21 -14.50 -14.15
C ALA A 719 7.89 -13.41 -15.19
N GLY A 720 6.78 -12.70 -15.01
CA GLY A 720 6.27 -11.68 -15.93
C GLY A 720 5.55 -12.20 -17.18
N SER A 721 5.52 -13.50 -17.46
CA SER A 721 4.81 -14.07 -18.63
C SER A 721 3.31 -14.17 -18.38
N LEU A 722 2.49 -13.57 -19.25
CA LEU A 722 1.03 -13.69 -19.18
C LEU A 722 0.48 -15.05 -19.61
N LEU A 723 1.31 -15.87 -20.29
CA LEU A 723 0.94 -17.20 -20.74
C LEU A 723 1.59 -18.27 -19.87
N PRO A 724 0.86 -19.35 -19.54
CA PRO A 724 1.45 -20.50 -18.88
C PRO A 724 2.36 -21.27 -19.86
N ASP A 725 3.27 -22.08 -19.31
CA ASP A 725 4.18 -22.91 -20.09
C ASP A 725 3.92 -24.41 -19.83
N PRO A 726 3.20 -25.11 -20.73
CA PRO A 726 2.95 -26.54 -20.57
C PRO A 726 4.17 -27.41 -20.83
N SER A 727 5.21 -26.93 -21.53
CA SER A 727 6.35 -27.76 -21.97
C SER A 727 7.25 -28.24 -20.81
N ILE A 728 7.21 -27.49 -19.71
CA ILE A 728 7.96 -27.77 -18.49
C ILE A 728 7.17 -28.61 -17.48
N LEU A 729 5.96 -29.05 -17.84
CA LEU A 729 5.08 -29.84 -16.98
C LEU A 729 4.77 -31.21 -17.56
N THR A 730 4.54 -32.14 -16.65
CA THR A 730 3.84 -33.39 -16.92
C THR A 730 2.79 -33.61 -15.84
N VAL A 731 1.54 -33.89 -16.21
CA VAL A 731 0.44 -34.17 -15.29
C VAL A 731 -0.01 -35.61 -15.46
N ARG A 732 -0.16 -36.35 -14.37
CA ARG A 732 -0.65 -37.72 -14.35
C ARG A 732 -1.81 -37.88 -13.37
N ILE A 733 -2.75 -38.76 -13.71
CA ILE A 733 -3.76 -39.29 -12.79
C ILE A 733 -3.65 -40.81 -12.78
N ASP A 734 -3.41 -41.38 -11.59
CA ASP A 734 -3.19 -42.83 -11.40
C ASP A 734 -2.18 -43.42 -12.41
N GLY A 735 -1.07 -42.69 -12.63
CA GLY A 735 0.01 -43.05 -13.55
C GLY A 735 -0.25 -42.73 -15.03
N LYS A 736 -1.48 -42.40 -15.43
CA LYS A 736 -1.80 -42.02 -16.81
C LYS A 736 -1.52 -40.54 -17.06
N GLU A 737 -0.72 -40.25 -18.07
CA GLU A 737 -0.40 -38.87 -18.48
C GLU A 737 -1.58 -38.18 -19.17
N LEU A 738 -1.77 -36.90 -18.85
CA LEU A 738 -2.84 -36.06 -19.35
C LEU A 738 -2.26 -34.88 -20.13
N GLU A 739 -2.88 -34.60 -21.27
CA GLU A 739 -2.61 -33.39 -22.04
C GLU A 739 -3.54 -32.25 -21.59
N PRO A 740 -3.05 -31.00 -21.54
CA PRO A 740 -3.91 -29.87 -21.27
C PRO A 740 -4.85 -29.59 -22.46
N ALA A 741 -6.04 -29.09 -22.17
CA ALA A 741 -6.92 -28.54 -23.19
C ALA A 741 -6.22 -27.39 -23.95
N ALA A 742 -6.59 -27.21 -25.21
CA ALA A 742 -6.07 -26.11 -26.03
C ALA A 742 -6.35 -24.77 -25.35
N LEU A 743 -5.31 -23.95 -25.20
CA LEU A 743 -5.45 -22.63 -24.60
C LEU A 743 -6.36 -21.76 -25.47
N PRO A 744 -7.43 -21.16 -24.91
CA PRO A 744 -8.27 -20.26 -25.66
C PRO A 744 -7.48 -19.03 -26.09
N ARG A 745 -7.89 -18.40 -27.19
CA ARG A 745 -7.21 -17.21 -27.69
C ARG A 745 -7.36 -16.06 -26.69
N ARG A 746 -6.22 -15.59 -26.17
CA ARG A 746 -6.18 -14.44 -25.27
C ARG A 746 -6.66 -13.18 -25.99
N GLN A 747 -7.66 -12.53 -25.41
CA GLN A 747 -8.18 -11.26 -25.89
C GLN A 747 -7.36 -10.09 -25.32
N PRO A 748 -7.16 -8.97 -26.06
CA PRO A 748 -6.39 -7.82 -25.58
C PRO A 748 -6.86 -7.26 -24.23
N TRP A 749 -8.13 -7.45 -23.94
CA TRP A 749 -8.80 -6.92 -22.77
C TRP A 749 -8.94 -7.87 -21.57
N GLN A 750 -8.60 -9.15 -21.73
CA GLN A 750 -8.59 -10.08 -20.60
C GLN A 750 -7.49 -9.68 -19.62
N ALA A 751 -7.87 -9.48 -18.35
CA ALA A 751 -6.92 -9.27 -17.26
C ALA A 751 -6.46 -10.64 -16.72
N GLY A 752 -5.19 -10.75 -16.36
CA GLY A 752 -4.60 -11.99 -15.82
C GLY A 752 -4.18 -13.02 -16.86
N SER A 753 -3.79 -14.19 -16.36
CA SER A 753 -3.35 -15.39 -17.09
C SER A 753 -4.52 -16.34 -17.30
N ILE A 754 -4.41 -17.14 -18.37
CA ILE A 754 -5.32 -18.24 -18.63
C ILE A 754 -4.66 -19.51 -18.06
N PRO A 755 -5.23 -20.17 -17.05
CA PRO A 755 -4.62 -21.40 -16.51
C PRO A 755 -4.69 -22.51 -17.57
N LEU A 756 -3.69 -23.40 -17.60
CA LEU A 756 -3.81 -24.70 -18.24
C LEU A 756 -4.95 -25.48 -17.57
N LEU A 757 -5.70 -26.22 -18.37
CA LEU A 757 -6.87 -26.94 -17.92
C LEU A 757 -6.72 -28.42 -18.28
N TYR A 758 -6.68 -29.30 -17.28
CA TYR A 758 -6.62 -30.74 -17.47
C TYR A 758 -7.95 -31.36 -17.02
N ASP A 759 -8.47 -32.28 -17.82
CA ASP A 759 -9.68 -33.03 -17.49
C ASP A 759 -9.31 -34.24 -16.62
N LEU A 760 -9.76 -34.23 -15.37
CA LEU A 760 -9.52 -35.34 -14.43
C LEU A 760 -10.60 -36.42 -14.52
N GLY A 761 -11.63 -36.22 -15.35
CA GLY A 761 -12.73 -37.16 -15.51
C GLY A 761 -13.66 -37.23 -14.30
N ILE A 762 -14.44 -38.32 -14.26
CA ILE A 762 -15.37 -38.67 -13.19
C ILE A 762 -14.73 -39.81 -12.39
N ASN A 763 -14.77 -39.74 -11.06
CA ASN A 763 -14.23 -40.81 -10.22
C ASN A 763 -15.16 -41.05 -9.03
N ASN A 764 -15.94 -42.12 -9.10
CA ASN A 764 -17.03 -42.39 -8.17
C ASN A 764 -16.73 -43.50 -7.16
N GLU A 765 -15.66 -44.27 -7.38
CA GLU A 765 -15.50 -45.59 -6.76
C GLU A 765 -14.29 -45.66 -5.81
N SER A 766 -13.15 -45.06 -6.17
CA SER A 766 -11.91 -45.18 -5.39
C SER A 766 -11.09 -43.90 -5.39
N PRO A 767 -10.26 -43.62 -4.36
CA PRO A 767 -9.44 -42.41 -4.35
C PRO A 767 -8.43 -42.42 -5.52
N ALA A 768 -8.37 -41.33 -6.29
CA ALA A 768 -7.36 -41.16 -7.36
C ALA A 768 -6.20 -40.28 -6.89
N THR A 769 -5.00 -40.53 -7.39
CA THR A 769 -3.82 -39.70 -7.12
C THR A 769 -3.48 -38.86 -8.35
N VAL A 770 -3.45 -37.54 -8.17
CA VAL A 770 -2.96 -36.61 -9.18
C VAL A 770 -1.51 -36.26 -8.88
N GLU A 771 -0.65 -36.38 -9.87
CA GLU A 771 0.77 -36.09 -9.81
C GLU A 771 1.15 -35.05 -10.86
N ILE A 772 1.96 -34.09 -10.48
CA ILE A 772 2.48 -33.04 -11.36
C ILE A 772 3.99 -33.02 -11.23
N SER A 773 4.71 -33.09 -12.35
CA SER A 773 6.16 -32.95 -12.39
C SER A 773 6.54 -31.67 -13.13
N GLN A 774 7.32 -30.80 -12.49
CA GLN A 774 7.96 -29.65 -13.11
C GLN A 774 9.43 -29.97 -13.44
N LYS A 775 9.79 -29.85 -14.71
CA LYS A 775 11.16 -30.02 -15.22
C LYS A 775 12.09 -28.91 -14.69
N PRO A 776 13.38 -29.20 -14.41
CA PRO A 776 14.34 -28.18 -14.04
C PRO A 776 14.67 -27.25 -15.23
N GLY A 777 15.04 -26.00 -14.93
CA GLY A 777 15.48 -24.99 -15.88
C GLY A 777 16.06 -23.75 -15.21
N ARG A 778 16.86 -22.97 -15.95
CA ARG A 778 17.49 -21.72 -15.46
C ARG A 778 16.53 -20.51 -15.41
N GLN A 779 15.23 -20.73 -15.62
CA GLN A 779 14.24 -19.67 -15.62
C GLN A 779 13.54 -19.60 -14.27
N LEU A 780 13.24 -18.37 -13.83
CA LEU A 780 12.42 -18.14 -12.66
C LEU A 780 10.95 -18.41 -13.01
N VAL A 781 10.37 -19.48 -12.46
CA VAL A 781 8.99 -19.91 -12.70
C VAL A 781 8.11 -19.53 -11.52
N CYS A 782 6.98 -18.88 -11.77
CA CYS A 782 5.99 -18.54 -10.75
C CYS A 782 4.78 -19.46 -10.84
N TRP A 783 4.37 -20.03 -9.71
CA TRP A 783 3.10 -20.75 -9.55
C TRP A 783 2.02 -19.79 -9.05
N ARG A 784 1.02 -19.52 -9.89
CA ARG A 784 0.00 -18.50 -9.66
C ARG A 784 -1.37 -19.11 -9.37
N ARG A 785 -1.64 -20.29 -9.90
CA ARG A 785 -2.86 -21.05 -9.64
C ARG A 785 -2.57 -22.54 -9.69
N LEU A 786 -3.12 -23.27 -8.72
CA LEU A 786 -3.14 -24.72 -8.70
C LEU A 786 -4.38 -25.18 -7.93
N ALA A 787 -5.44 -25.51 -8.65
CA ALA A 787 -6.75 -25.78 -8.05
C ALA A 787 -7.48 -26.91 -8.76
N ILE A 788 -8.30 -27.65 -8.01
CA ILE A 788 -9.23 -28.64 -8.57
C ILE A 788 -10.64 -28.07 -8.48
N ALA A 789 -11.30 -27.99 -9.63
CA ALA A 789 -12.59 -27.38 -9.80
C ALA A 789 -13.61 -28.39 -10.35
N ASN A 790 -14.89 -28.17 -10.04
CA ASN A 790 -16.00 -29.00 -10.55
C ASN A 790 -16.49 -28.54 -11.93
N ARG A 791 -15.93 -27.45 -12.47
CA ARG A 791 -16.17 -26.91 -13.81
C ARG A 791 -14.92 -26.19 -14.31
N PRO A 792 -14.74 -26.06 -15.64
CA PRO A 792 -13.68 -25.23 -16.21
C PRO A 792 -13.72 -23.79 -15.72
N SER A 793 -12.56 -23.13 -15.78
CA SER A 793 -12.48 -21.70 -15.46
C SER A 793 -13.42 -20.89 -16.34
N ALA A 794 -14.01 -19.86 -15.75
CA ALA A 794 -14.81 -18.82 -16.40
C ALA A 794 -14.21 -18.33 -17.74
N VAL A 795 -12.88 -18.26 -17.83
CA VAL A 795 -12.18 -17.78 -19.03
C VAL A 795 -12.38 -18.73 -20.22
N TYR A 796 -12.38 -20.04 -20.02
CA TYR A 796 -12.62 -21.03 -21.08
C TYR A 796 -14.06 -20.97 -21.58
N GLU A 797 -15.02 -20.88 -20.65
CA GLU A 797 -16.44 -20.73 -21.01
C GLU A 797 -16.68 -19.42 -21.79
N LEU A 798 -16.10 -18.29 -21.36
CA LEU A 798 -16.23 -17.01 -22.07
C LEU A 798 -15.56 -17.05 -23.44
N SER A 799 -14.40 -17.67 -23.59
CA SER A 799 -13.73 -17.77 -24.89
C SER A 799 -14.54 -18.61 -25.87
N THR A 800 -15.06 -19.74 -25.42
CA THR A 800 -15.91 -20.61 -26.24
C THR A 800 -17.14 -19.85 -26.74
N LEU A 801 -17.77 -19.05 -25.86
CA LEU A 801 -18.89 -18.19 -26.25
C LEU A 801 -18.47 -17.09 -27.23
N LEU A 802 -17.30 -16.46 -27.05
CA LEU A 802 -16.79 -15.45 -27.97
C LEU A 802 -16.48 -16.04 -29.36
N GLU A 803 -15.91 -17.24 -29.41
CA GLU A 803 -15.61 -17.96 -30.65
C GLU A 803 -16.88 -18.39 -31.38
N ALA A 804 -17.83 -18.99 -30.66
CA ALA A 804 -19.15 -19.34 -31.18
C ALA A 804 -19.94 -18.12 -31.68
N SER A 805 -19.58 -16.91 -31.21
CA SER A 805 -20.15 -15.66 -31.70
C SER A 805 -19.52 -15.16 -33.01
N GLY A 806 -18.56 -15.88 -33.61
CA GLY A 806 -17.89 -15.51 -34.88
C GLY A 806 -16.53 -14.82 -34.72
N GLY A 807 -15.81 -15.10 -33.62
CA GLY A 807 -14.61 -14.37 -33.19
C GLY A 807 -13.50 -14.12 -34.23
N ARG A 808 -13.43 -12.86 -34.70
CA ARG A 808 -12.23 -12.07 -35.13
C ARG A 808 -12.65 -10.69 -35.68
N ASP A 809 -13.84 -10.61 -36.26
CA ASP A 809 -14.37 -9.44 -37.00
C ASP A 809 -15.67 -8.85 -36.44
N LEU A 810 -16.12 -9.26 -35.25
CA LEU A 810 -17.27 -8.59 -34.64
C LEU A 810 -16.90 -7.18 -34.19
N LYS A 811 -17.70 -6.22 -34.64
CA LYS A 811 -17.92 -4.93 -33.97
C LYS A 811 -18.55 -5.18 -32.59
N LEU A 812 -17.84 -5.82 -31.67
CA LEU A 812 -18.17 -5.82 -30.25
C LEU A 812 -18.45 -4.37 -29.90
N THR A 813 -19.69 -4.06 -29.55
CA THR A 813 -20.02 -2.70 -29.13
C THR A 813 -19.13 -2.37 -27.94
N ARG A 814 -18.69 -1.11 -27.83
CA ARG A 814 -17.84 -0.66 -26.72
C ARG A 814 -18.41 -1.10 -25.36
N ALA A 815 -19.74 -1.15 -25.24
CA ALA A 815 -20.48 -1.62 -24.07
C ALA A 815 -20.27 -3.11 -23.76
N ILE A 816 -20.46 -4.04 -24.71
CA ILE A 816 -20.17 -5.47 -24.44
C ILE A 816 -18.69 -5.66 -24.11
N ALA A 817 -17.81 -4.97 -24.83
CA ALA A 817 -16.39 -5.03 -24.52
C ALA A 817 -16.09 -4.49 -23.11
N GLN A 818 -16.83 -3.49 -22.62
CA GLN A 818 -16.73 -3.00 -21.25
C GLN A 818 -17.29 -3.99 -20.22
N VAL A 819 -18.42 -4.63 -20.51
CA VAL A 819 -19.01 -5.69 -19.67
C VAL A 819 -18.02 -6.84 -19.46
N VAL A 820 -17.45 -7.36 -20.56
CA VAL A 820 -16.48 -8.47 -20.50
C VAL A 820 -15.18 -8.05 -19.80
N ARG A 821 -14.78 -6.77 -19.92
CA ARG A 821 -13.59 -6.18 -19.28
C ARG A 821 -13.72 -5.94 -17.79
N SER A 822 -14.93 -5.65 -17.31
CA SER A 822 -15.14 -5.20 -15.95
C SER A 822 -14.62 -6.23 -14.94
N SER A 823 -13.73 -5.84 -14.04
CA SER A 823 -13.33 -6.69 -12.90
C SER A 823 -14.40 -6.76 -11.82
N ARG A 824 -15.43 -5.90 -11.90
CA ARG A 824 -16.50 -5.73 -10.91
C ARG A 824 -17.76 -6.51 -11.24
N LEU A 825 -18.02 -6.80 -12.52
CA LEU A 825 -19.14 -7.65 -12.94
C LEU A 825 -18.83 -9.14 -12.73
N GLY A 826 -19.82 -9.85 -12.20
CA GLY A 826 -19.75 -11.30 -11.96
C GLY A 826 -19.64 -12.11 -13.26
N PHE A 827 -19.12 -13.33 -13.16
CA PHE A 827 -18.99 -14.23 -14.31
C PHE A 827 -20.34 -14.56 -14.96
N GLU A 828 -21.35 -14.95 -14.16
CA GLU A 828 -22.68 -15.33 -14.69
C GLU A 828 -23.36 -14.16 -15.39
N GLU A 829 -23.13 -12.93 -14.92
CA GLU A 829 -23.63 -11.71 -15.54
C GLU A 829 -22.94 -11.43 -16.89
N LYS A 830 -21.61 -11.57 -16.97
CA LYS A 830 -20.87 -11.46 -18.25
C LYS A 830 -21.31 -12.52 -19.25
N LYS A 831 -21.49 -13.75 -18.79
CA LYS A 831 -21.95 -14.89 -19.59
C LYS A 831 -23.35 -14.63 -20.15
N ALA A 832 -24.29 -14.24 -19.29
CA ALA A 832 -25.64 -13.89 -19.71
C ALA A 832 -25.66 -12.73 -20.71
N ALA A 833 -24.87 -11.68 -20.48
CA ALA A 833 -24.75 -10.55 -21.40
C ALA A 833 -24.24 -10.98 -22.79
N LEU A 834 -23.22 -11.84 -22.87
CA LEU A 834 -22.73 -12.38 -24.15
C LEU A 834 -23.79 -13.25 -24.84
N GLN A 835 -24.47 -14.12 -24.09
CA GLN A 835 -25.53 -14.98 -24.63
C GLN A 835 -26.74 -14.20 -25.15
N LEU A 836 -27.07 -13.09 -24.49
CA LEU A 836 -28.11 -12.15 -24.95
C LEU A 836 -27.65 -11.41 -26.21
N TYR A 837 -26.40 -10.94 -26.24
CA TYR A 837 -25.82 -10.27 -27.40
C TYR A 837 -25.77 -11.18 -28.64
N GLN A 838 -25.43 -12.47 -28.48
CA GLN A 838 -25.49 -13.49 -29.55
C GLN A 838 -26.88 -13.62 -30.17
N ARG A 839 -27.93 -13.40 -29.38
CA ARG A 839 -29.33 -13.43 -29.83
C ARG A 839 -29.81 -12.08 -30.39
N GLY A 840 -28.90 -11.12 -30.56
CA GLY A 840 -29.20 -9.80 -31.13
C GLY A 840 -29.68 -8.77 -30.13
N ALA A 841 -29.52 -9.01 -28.82
CA ALA A 841 -29.78 -7.99 -27.81
C ALA A 841 -28.71 -6.89 -27.86
N GLU A 842 -29.13 -5.64 -27.72
CA GLU A 842 -28.20 -4.53 -27.55
C GLU A 842 -28.03 -4.23 -26.07
N ILE A 843 -26.77 -4.13 -25.65
CA ILE A 843 -26.42 -4.00 -24.23
C ILE A 843 -25.68 -2.70 -24.01
N ASN A 844 -26.05 -2.00 -22.95
CA ASN A 844 -25.32 -0.86 -22.44
C ASN A 844 -24.57 -1.20 -21.17
N TYR A 845 -23.39 -0.60 -21.10
CA TYR A 845 -22.56 -0.55 -19.92
C TYR A 845 -22.57 0.88 -19.39
N SER A 846 -22.74 1.03 -18.09
CA SER A 846 -22.46 2.29 -17.42
C SER A 846 -21.70 2.05 -16.13
N VAL A 847 -21.09 3.12 -15.62
CA VAL A 847 -20.66 3.16 -14.25
C VAL A 847 -21.77 3.84 -13.49
N ALA A 848 -22.54 3.08 -12.72
CA ALA A 848 -23.64 3.61 -11.94
C ALA A 848 -23.19 3.90 -10.50
N ILE A 849 -23.84 4.90 -9.92
CA ILE A 849 -23.88 5.11 -8.48
C ILE A 849 -25.22 4.51 -8.04
N PRO A 850 -25.25 3.42 -7.26
CA PRO A 850 -26.51 2.92 -6.74
C PRO A 850 -27.16 4.02 -5.90
N PRO A 851 -28.47 4.29 -6.07
CA PRO A 851 -29.16 5.19 -5.17
C PRO A 851 -29.05 4.63 -3.74
N GLY A 852 -28.32 5.32 -2.87
CA GLY A 852 -28.13 4.95 -1.47
C GLY A 852 -26.75 4.38 -1.10
N GLU A 853 -25.92 3.92 -2.04
CA GLU A 853 -24.56 3.44 -1.73
C GLU A 853 -23.52 4.52 -2.05
N SER A 854 -23.42 5.50 -1.16
CA SER A 854 -22.30 6.42 -1.11
C SER A 854 -21.39 6.01 0.03
N LYS A 855 -20.12 5.79 -0.26
CA LYS A 855 -19.15 5.42 0.77
C LYS A 855 -18.53 6.69 1.34
N LEU A 856 -18.43 6.79 2.67
CA LEU A 856 -17.73 7.91 3.29
C LEU A 856 -16.25 7.92 2.88
N VAL A 857 -15.73 9.09 2.52
CA VAL A 857 -14.31 9.28 2.25
C VAL A 857 -13.51 9.06 3.55
N GLY A 858 -12.88 7.90 3.70
CA GLY A 858 -11.90 7.64 4.77
C GLY A 858 -12.30 8.18 6.15
N ARG A 859 -11.33 8.69 6.91
CA ARG A 859 -11.59 9.29 8.23
C ARG A 859 -11.34 10.81 8.22
N LYS A 860 -12.30 11.57 8.75
CA LYS A 860 -12.35 13.05 8.73
C LYS A 860 -11.21 13.74 9.46
N ASP A 861 -10.59 13.07 10.43
CA ASP A 861 -9.50 13.65 11.24
C ASP A 861 -8.20 13.88 10.46
N LEU A 862 -8.09 13.32 9.26
CA LEU A 862 -6.97 13.57 8.36
C LEU A 862 -7.21 14.74 7.42
N TRP A 863 -8.43 15.27 7.40
CA TRP A 863 -8.76 16.39 6.56
C TRP A 863 -8.32 17.67 7.25
N LYS A 864 -7.98 18.68 6.46
CA LYS A 864 -7.90 20.05 6.95
C LYS A 864 -9.14 20.78 6.47
N ALA A 865 -9.56 21.76 7.24
CA ALA A 865 -10.59 22.68 6.82
C ALA A 865 -10.07 24.12 6.93
N THR A 866 -10.44 24.93 5.96
CA THR A 866 -10.29 26.37 6.02
C THR A 866 -11.59 27.01 5.59
N ALA A 867 -11.86 28.21 6.06
CA ALA A 867 -13.05 28.95 5.70
C ALA A 867 -12.74 30.43 5.48
N SER A 868 -13.61 31.11 4.73
CA SER A 868 -13.48 32.54 4.49
C SER A 868 -13.76 33.37 5.74
N HIS A 869 -14.51 32.82 6.70
CA HIS A 869 -14.85 33.45 7.98
C HIS A 869 -14.56 32.49 9.14
N ASN A 870 -14.23 33.08 10.30
CA ASN A 870 -13.98 32.36 11.55
C ASN A 870 -12.94 31.23 11.42
N ASN A 871 -11.83 31.48 10.73
CA ASN A 871 -10.85 30.45 10.36
C ASN A 871 -9.90 30.03 11.49
N THR A 872 -9.72 30.88 12.51
CA THR A 872 -8.70 30.70 13.57
C THR A 872 -9.26 30.56 14.99
N GLU A 873 -10.58 30.60 15.14
CA GLU A 873 -11.24 30.59 16.46
C GLU A 873 -11.19 29.18 17.10
N PRO A 874 -10.61 29.01 18.30
CA PRO A 874 -10.44 27.70 18.91
C PRO A 874 -11.73 26.95 19.21
N SER A 875 -12.82 27.68 19.51
CA SER A 875 -14.09 27.11 19.97
C SER A 875 -15.09 26.79 18.86
N THR A 876 -14.97 27.45 17.71
CA THR A 876 -15.95 27.40 16.60
C THR A 876 -15.30 27.47 15.20
N GLY A 877 -13.99 27.22 15.12
CA GLY A 877 -13.23 27.21 13.88
C GLY A 877 -13.52 25.98 12.98
N PRO A 878 -12.92 25.93 11.77
CA PRO A 878 -13.33 24.97 10.72
C PRO A 878 -13.15 23.49 11.07
N LEU A 879 -12.24 23.16 12.01
CA LEU A 879 -12.01 21.78 12.45
C LEU A 879 -13.21 21.18 13.19
N HIS A 880 -14.04 22.01 13.82
CA HIS A 880 -15.28 21.59 14.51
C HIS A 880 -16.38 21.13 13.57
N ALA A 881 -16.20 21.24 12.25
CA ALA A 881 -17.08 20.63 11.26
C ALA A 881 -16.66 19.18 10.89
N LEU A 882 -15.54 18.70 11.44
CA LEU A 882 -14.85 17.46 11.06
C LEU A 882 -14.49 16.57 12.27
N ASP A 883 -14.87 16.96 13.48
CA ASP A 883 -14.43 16.36 14.75
C ASP A 883 -15.29 15.17 15.21
N LYS A 884 -16.39 14.88 14.49
CA LYS A 884 -17.39 13.84 14.77
C LYS A 884 -18.21 14.11 16.02
N ASN A 885 -18.23 15.35 16.51
CA ASN A 885 -19.05 15.74 17.64
C ASN A 885 -20.23 16.59 17.15
N PRO A 886 -21.47 16.05 17.16
CA PRO A 886 -22.63 16.78 16.63
C PRO A 886 -22.97 18.04 17.46
N SER A 887 -22.41 18.19 18.66
CA SER A 887 -22.60 19.34 19.55
C SER A 887 -21.63 20.50 19.29
N SER A 888 -20.51 20.27 18.59
CA SER A 888 -19.62 21.34 18.12
C SER A 888 -19.98 21.73 16.68
N ARG A 889 -19.48 22.90 16.24
CA ARG A 889 -19.71 23.39 14.87
C ARG A 889 -18.66 24.40 14.46
N TRP A 890 -18.36 24.40 13.17
CA TRP A 890 -17.90 25.64 12.55
C TRP A 890 -19.09 26.58 12.37
N THR A 891 -18.87 27.88 12.60
CA THR A 891 -19.87 28.92 12.26
C THR A 891 -19.19 30.15 11.71
N SER A 892 -19.81 30.80 10.73
CA SER A 892 -19.30 32.03 10.10
C SER A 892 -19.22 33.20 11.08
N ARG A 893 -20.03 33.18 12.17
CA ARG A 893 -20.24 34.30 13.11
C ARG A 893 -20.64 35.61 12.42
N PHE A 894 -21.20 35.50 11.21
CA PHE A 894 -21.57 36.62 10.37
C PHE A 894 -22.79 36.24 9.51
N SER A 895 -23.67 37.20 9.21
CA SER A 895 -24.84 36.96 8.35
C SER A 895 -24.41 36.42 6.98
N GLN A 896 -25.15 35.45 6.43
CA GLN A 896 -24.78 34.83 5.16
C GLN A 896 -24.72 35.85 4.02
N GLN A 897 -23.61 35.85 3.28
CA GLN A 897 -23.40 36.70 2.11
C GLN A 897 -22.88 35.86 0.93
N PRO A 898 -23.33 36.14 -0.30
CA PRO A 898 -22.84 35.46 -1.48
C PRO A 898 -21.30 35.53 -1.56
N GLY A 899 -20.66 34.39 -1.77
CA GLY A 899 -19.20 34.27 -1.89
C GLY A 899 -18.48 33.80 -0.61
N MET A 900 -19.19 33.66 0.52
CA MET A 900 -18.63 32.96 1.68
C MET A 900 -18.27 31.52 1.31
N TRP A 901 -17.12 31.01 1.79
CA TRP A 901 -16.68 29.67 1.41
C TRP A 901 -16.12 28.84 2.56
N PHE A 902 -16.23 27.52 2.43
CA PHE A 902 -15.62 26.50 3.29
C PHE A 902 -14.90 25.49 2.40
N THR A 903 -13.62 25.22 2.68
CA THR A 903 -12.76 24.34 1.90
C THR A 903 -12.26 23.19 2.76
N ILE A 904 -12.37 21.97 2.23
CA ILE A 904 -11.82 20.75 2.80
C ILE A 904 -10.61 20.34 1.98
N GLU A 905 -9.48 20.08 2.63
CA GLU A 905 -8.31 19.43 2.04
C GLU A 905 -8.25 17.98 2.52
N LEU A 906 -8.30 17.04 1.58
CA LEU A 906 -8.15 15.61 1.81
C LEU A 906 -6.66 15.24 1.88
N PRO A 907 -6.29 14.17 2.61
CA PRO A 907 -4.91 13.72 2.75
C PRO A 907 -4.26 13.27 1.43
N GLY A 908 -5.07 13.04 0.40
CA GLY A 908 -4.64 12.79 -0.96
C GLY A 908 -5.81 12.94 -1.93
N PRO A 909 -5.54 12.94 -3.25
CA PRO A 909 -6.57 12.95 -4.27
C PRO A 909 -7.56 11.79 -4.11
N THR A 910 -8.84 12.12 -4.22
CA THR A 910 -9.94 11.22 -3.91
C THR A 910 -11.03 11.38 -4.96
N PHE A 911 -11.69 10.28 -5.35
CA PHE A 911 -12.92 10.37 -6.15
C PHE A 911 -14.08 10.84 -5.28
N LEU A 912 -14.64 11.99 -5.63
CA LEU A 912 -15.72 12.68 -4.94
C LEU A 912 -17.01 12.53 -5.75
N GLY A 913 -18.11 12.20 -5.10
CA GLY A 913 -19.43 12.05 -5.73
C GLY A 913 -20.55 12.76 -4.97
N GLY A 914 -20.26 13.34 -3.81
CA GLY A 914 -21.23 14.10 -3.05
C GLY A 914 -20.69 14.58 -1.71
N ILE A 915 -21.49 15.39 -1.02
CA ILE A 915 -21.28 15.81 0.36
C ILE A 915 -22.60 15.81 1.13
N ARG A 916 -22.53 15.68 2.46
CA ARG A 916 -23.64 15.97 3.36
C ARG A 916 -23.20 17.00 4.39
N LEU A 917 -23.98 18.07 4.51
CA LEU A 917 -23.80 19.12 5.50
C LEU A 917 -24.84 18.94 6.58
N MET A 918 -24.39 18.81 7.83
CA MET A 918 -25.26 18.67 9.00
C MET A 918 -25.21 19.94 9.85
N THR A 919 -26.38 20.45 10.18
CA THR A 919 -26.61 21.60 11.07
C THR A 919 -27.79 21.33 12.03
N PRO A 920 -27.79 20.22 12.79
CA PRO A 920 -28.90 19.86 13.67
C PRO A 920 -29.13 20.94 14.73
N GLY A 921 -30.40 21.30 14.95
CA GLY A 921 -30.79 22.26 16.00
C GLY A 921 -30.65 23.75 15.65
N SER A 922 -30.34 24.10 14.39
CA SER A 922 -30.31 25.51 13.94
C SER A 922 -30.72 25.67 12.48
N ASN A 923 -31.29 26.83 12.11
CA ASN A 923 -31.62 27.21 10.72
C ASN A 923 -30.44 27.87 9.99
N ASP A 924 -29.21 27.61 10.47
CA ASP A 924 -27.94 28.17 9.98
C ASP A 924 -27.32 27.36 8.83
N HIS A 925 -28.09 26.51 8.15
CA HIS A 925 -27.68 25.86 6.91
C HIS A 925 -27.44 26.90 5.80
N PRO A 926 -26.61 26.61 4.77
CA PRO A 926 -26.41 27.55 3.67
C PRO A 926 -27.74 27.86 2.97
N ASP A 927 -28.00 29.14 2.67
CA ASP A 927 -29.19 29.60 1.95
C ASP A 927 -29.17 29.10 0.49
N GLY A 928 -28.06 29.35 -0.20
CA GLY A 928 -27.71 28.76 -1.50
C GLY A 928 -26.28 28.22 -1.46
N TYR A 929 -25.95 27.26 -2.33
CA TYR A 929 -24.60 26.71 -2.41
C TYR A 929 -24.18 26.39 -3.85
N GLU A 930 -22.86 26.41 -4.06
CA GLU A 930 -22.15 25.84 -5.21
C GLU A 930 -20.96 25.00 -4.73
N ILE A 931 -20.70 23.89 -5.42
CA ILE A 931 -19.63 22.95 -5.09
C ILE A 931 -18.56 22.92 -6.17
N TYR A 932 -17.30 22.94 -5.73
CA TYR A 932 -16.12 22.91 -6.58
C TYR A 932 -15.10 21.89 -6.06
N ALA A 933 -14.31 21.32 -6.96
CA ALA A 933 -13.17 20.48 -6.60
C ALA A 933 -11.86 21.02 -7.20
N SER A 934 -10.74 20.69 -6.58
CA SER A 934 -9.40 21.06 -7.05
C SER A 934 -8.38 20.00 -6.66
N MET A 935 -7.30 19.89 -7.43
CA MET A 935 -6.16 19.01 -7.10
C MET A 935 -5.05 19.74 -6.34
N ASP A 936 -4.95 21.06 -6.50
CA ASP A 936 -3.85 21.89 -6.00
C ASP A 936 -4.31 23.01 -5.05
N GLY A 937 -5.63 23.20 -4.89
CA GLY A 937 -6.22 24.26 -4.06
C GLY A 937 -6.22 25.64 -4.73
N VAL A 938 -5.66 25.75 -5.93
CA VAL A 938 -5.48 27.00 -6.69
C VAL A 938 -6.41 27.01 -7.91
N ARG A 939 -6.39 25.93 -8.71
CA ARG A 939 -7.22 25.77 -9.90
C ARG A 939 -8.45 24.93 -9.57
N TRP A 940 -9.63 25.52 -9.74
CA TRP A 940 -10.91 24.89 -9.40
C TRP A 940 -11.62 24.38 -10.66
N SER A 941 -12.40 23.33 -10.49
CA SER A 941 -13.31 22.82 -11.52
C SER A 941 -14.38 23.86 -11.89
N GLY A 942 -15.17 23.58 -12.92
CA GLY A 942 -16.50 24.20 -13.05
C GLY A 942 -17.41 23.79 -11.88
N VAL A 943 -18.58 24.43 -11.78
CA VAL A 943 -19.59 24.13 -10.77
C VAL A 943 -20.03 22.66 -10.89
N LEU A 944 -19.78 21.87 -9.84
CA LEU A 944 -20.13 20.45 -9.79
C LEU A 944 -21.59 20.22 -9.40
N ALA A 945 -22.10 21.03 -8.47
CA ALA A 945 -23.49 21.06 -8.03
C ALA A 945 -23.85 22.46 -7.55
N LYS A 946 -25.12 22.82 -7.70
CA LYS A 946 -25.72 24.06 -7.17
C LYS A 946 -27.12 23.81 -6.65
N GLY A 947 -27.53 24.53 -5.60
CA GLY A 947 -28.86 24.39 -5.03
C GLY A 947 -29.11 25.30 -3.82
N ALA A 948 -30.25 25.11 -3.17
CA ALA A 948 -30.61 25.77 -1.91
C ALA A 948 -30.52 24.78 -0.75
N GLY A 949 -30.07 25.25 0.42
CA GLY A 949 -30.19 24.47 1.66
C GLY A 949 -31.57 24.70 2.26
N THR A 950 -32.38 23.65 2.37
CA THR A 950 -33.76 23.73 2.87
C THR A 950 -34.00 22.90 4.13
N SER A 951 -32.96 22.22 4.63
CA SER A 951 -33.05 21.28 5.74
C SER A 951 -31.76 21.29 6.58
N PRO A 952 -31.85 21.02 7.90
CA PRO A 952 -30.70 20.76 8.77
C PRO A 952 -29.76 19.66 8.28
N LEU A 953 -30.20 18.80 7.36
CA LEU A 953 -29.34 17.90 6.60
C LEU A 953 -29.42 18.28 5.11
N THR A 954 -28.37 18.91 4.59
CA THR A 954 -28.26 19.24 3.17
C THR A 954 -27.39 18.19 2.48
N ALA A 955 -28.01 17.27 1.76
CA ALA A 955 -27.33 16.24 0.97
C ALA A 955 -27.16 16.72 -0.48
N ILE A 956 -25.92 16.70 -0.98
CA ILE A 956 -25.53 17.25 -2.28
C ILE A 956 -24.79 16.17 -3.05
N SER A 957 -25.28 15.81 -4.23
CA SER A 957 -24.64 14.80 -5.10
C SER A 957 -24.20 15.43 -6.41
N PHE A 958 -23.08 14.98 -6.96
CA PHE A 958 -22.55 15.44 -8.24
C PHE A 958 -21.86 14.31 -9.01
N ALA A 959 -21.60 14.51 -10.30
CA ALA A 959 -20.89 13.54 -11.11
C ALA A 959 -19.50 13.25 -10.52
N PRO A 960 -19.04 11.98 -10.47
CA PRO A 960 -17.74 11.60 -9.93
C PRO A 960 -16.60 12.45 -10.49
N VAL A 961 -15.84 13.10 -9.61
CA VAL A 961 -14.67 13.91 -9.97
C VAL A 961 -13.50 13.58 -9.05
N GLU A 962 -12.29 13.53 -9.60
CA GLU A 962 -11.09 13.41 -8.79
C GLU A 962 -10.72 14.78 -8.20
N GLY A 963 -10.51 14.85 -6.89
CA GLY A 963 -10.14 16.08 -6.20
C GLY A 963 -9.40 15.81 -4.89
N ARG A 964 -8.44 16.67 -4.56
CA ARG A 964 -7.82 16.72 -3.23
C ARG A 964 -8.49 17.78 -2.35
N PHE A 965 -8.99 18.84 -2.95
CA PHE A 965 -9.69 19.92 -2.29
C PHE A 965 -11.14 19.94 -2.75
N LEU A 966 -12.05 20.17 -1.82
CA LEU A 966 -13.46 20.41 -2.11
C LEU A 966 -13.86 21.74 -1.47
N ARG A 967 -14.47 22.64 -2.24
CA ARG A 967 -14.92 23.94 -1.78
C ARG A 967 -16.43 24.06 -1.93
N ILE A 968 -17.03 24.57 -0.87
CA ILE A 968 -18.44 24.90 -0.76
C ILE A 968 -18.50 26.42 -0.74
N VAL A 969 -19.19 27.01 -1.70
CA VAL A 969 -19.42 28.45 -1.76
C VAL A 969 -20.90 28.69 -1.48
N GLN A 970 -21.19 29.44 -0.42
CA GLN A 970 -22.55 29.88 -0.11
C GLN A 970 -22.91 31.05 -1.06
N THR A 971 -24.09 31.01 -1.68
CA THR A 971 -24.49 31.94 -2.75
C THR A 971 -25.72 32.80 -2.44
N GLY A 972 -26.42 32.51 -1.35
CA GLY A 972 -27.64 33.22 -0.94
C GLY A 972 -27.40 34.34 0.07
N ARG A 973 -28.46 35.01 0.51
CA ARG A 973 -28.37 36.12 1.48
C ARG A 973 -29.40 35.92 2.58
N LYS A 974 -28.92 35.78 3.83
CA LYS A 974 -29.77 35.48 4.99
C LYS A 974 -29.24 36.22 6.22
N SER A 975 -30.13 36.72 7.07
CA SER A 975 -29.75 37.39 8.32
C SER A 975 -29.14 36.44 9.37
N LEU A 976 -29.37 35.13 9.23
CA LEU A 976 -28.78 34.07 10.05
C LEU A 976 -27.32 33.81 9.71
N TRP A 977 -26.62 33.08 10.58
CA TRP A 977 -25.24 32.64 10.31
C TRP A 977 -25.22 31.44 9.36
N TRP A 978 -24.04 31.13 8.82
CA TRP A 978 -23.79 29.86 8.17
C TRP A 978 -22.96 28.99 9.11
N SER A 979 -23.52 27.86 9.53
CA SER A 979 -22.90 26.92 10.43
C SER A 979 -22.79 25.54 9.78
N ILE A 980 -21.86 24.73 10.27
CA ILE A 980 -21.70 23.34 9.89
C ILE A 980 -21.23 22.58 11.13
N ASN A 981 -22.08 21.71 11.67
CA ASN A 981 -21.74 20.84 12.80
C ASN A 981 -20.90 19.66 12.30
N GLU A 982 -21.30 19.04 11.19
CA GLU A 982 -20.55 17.92 10.63
C GLU A 982 -20.63 17.89 9.10
N ILE A 983 -19.51 17.53 8.44
CA ILE A 983 -19.46 17.30 6.99
C ILE A 983 -19.12 15.85 6.68
N GLU A 984 -19.92 15.22 5.84
CA GLU A 984 -19.55 13.97 5.19
C GLU A 984 -19.18 14.25 3.73
N VAL A 985 -18.07 13.69 3.27
CA VAL A 985 -17.70 13.67 1.85
C VAL A 985 -17.88 12.25 1.37
N LEU A 986 -18.54 12.12 0.22
CA LEU A 986 -18.97 10.85 -0.34
C LEU A 986 -18.07 10.49 -1.52
N GLN A 987 -17.56 9.26 -1.50
CA GLN A 987 -17.05 8.60 -2.68
C GLN A 987 -18.21 7.92 -3.39
N PRO A 988 -18.24 7.99 -4.74
CA PRO A 988 -19.18 7.19 -5.48
C PRO A 988 -18.79 5.72 -5.28
N ALA A 989 -19.70 4.90 -4.74
CA ALA A 989 -19.60 3.45 -4.90
C ALA A 989 -19.89 3.17 -6.38
N THR A 990 -18.87 3.35 -7.21
CA THR A 990 -19.00 3.08 -8.64
C THR A 990 -19.08 1.57 -8.78
N VAL A 991 -20.26 1.07 -9.14
CA VAL A 991 -20.41 -0.28 -9.67
C VAL A 991 -20.47 -0.19 -11.17
N ASP A 992 -19.73 -1.08 -11.80
CA ASP A 992 -19.89 -1.33 -13.21
C ASP A 992 -21.22 -2.06 -13.36
N VAL A 993 -22.11 -1.56 -14.22
CA VAL A 993 -23.45 -2.13 -14.38
C VAL A 993 -23.80 -2.35 -15.84
N VAL A 994 -24.60 -3.38 -16.07
CA VAL A 994 -25.36 -3.54 -17.30
C VAL A 994 -26.57 -2.61 -17.23
N SER A 995 -26.40 -1.34 -17.57
CA SER A 995 -27.40 -0.31 -17.26
C SER A 995 -28.72 -0.49 -18.01
N SER A 996 -28.65 -0.92 -19.27
CA SER A 996 -29.87 -1.18 -20.04
C SER A 996 -29.66 -2.25 -21.10
N ILE A 997 -30.73 -2.99 -21.38
CA ILE A 997 -30.81 -3.93 -22.48
C ILE A 997 -31.98 -3.56 -23.39
N LEU A 998 -31.72 -3.58 -24.69
CA LEU A 998 -32.71 -3.42 -25.72
C LEU A 998 -32.90 -4.74 -26.48
N LEU A 999 -34.12 -5.24 -26.45
CA LEU A 999 -34.61 -6.36 -27.24
C LEU A 999 -35.43 -5.79 -28.40
N GLY A 1000 -34.71 -5.37 -29.45
CA GLY A 1000 -35.23 -4.69 -30.63
C GLY A 1000 -35.50 -5.63 -31.82
N GLU A 1001 -35.55 -5.08 -33.03
CA GLU A 1001 -35.85 -5.84 -34.27
C GLU A 1001 -34.84 -6.97 -34.58
N ASN A 1002 -33.59 -6.81 -34.13
CA ASN A 1002 -32.53 -7.81 -34.31
C ASN A 1002 -32.58 -8.94 -33.26
N TRP A 1003 -33.45 -8.82 -32.25
CA TRP A 1003 -33.59 -9.84 -31.22
C TRP A 1003 -34.27 -11.09 -31.79
N ARG A 1004 -33.61 -12.24 -31.63
CA ARG A 1004 -34.05 -13.57 -32.11
C ARG A 1004 -34.25 -14.57 -30.97
N GLY A 1005 -34.25 -14.12 -29.72
CA GLY A 1005 -34.35 -15.02 -28.57
C GLY A 1005 -35.78 -15.50 -28.28
N THR A 1006 -35.88 -16.72 -27.78
CA THR A 1006 -37.13 -17.39 -27.37
C THR A 1006 -37.61 -16.91 -26.00
N ASP A 1007 -38.82 -17.30 -25.59
CA ASP A 1007 -39.35 -17.01 -24.25
C ASP A 1007 -38.44 -17.54 -23.14
N GLY A 1008 -37.81 -18.71 -23.34
CA GLY A 1008 -36.83 -19.27 -22.41
C GLY A 1008 -35.58 -18.41 -22.23
N ASP A 1009 -35.17 -17.69 -23.29
CA ASP A 1009 -33.96 -16.86 -23.27
C ASP A 1009 -34.13 -15.59 -22.43
N LEU A 1010 -35.36 -15.17 -22.15
CA LEU A 1010 -35.65 -14.08 -21.22
C LEU A 1010 -35.14 -14.36 -19.80
N ASN A 1011 -35.02 -15.63 -19.41
CA ASN A 1011 -34.45 -16.01 -18.11
C ASN A 1011 -32.98 -15.61 -17.96
N LEU A 1012 -32.25 -15.35 -19.06
CA LEU A 1012 -30.89 -14.82 -19.00
C LEU A 1012 -30.84 -13.43 -18.37
N LEU A 1013 -31.89 -12.61 -18.52
CA LEU A 1013 -31.96 -11.28 -17.91
C LEU A 1013 -31.97 -11.34 -16.38
N LYS A 1014 -32.51 -12.42 -15.78
CA LYS A 1014 -32.49 -12.65 -14.32
C LYS A 1014 -31.08 -12.91 -13.77
N LYS A 1015 -30.13 -13.29 -14.64
CA LYS A 1015 -28.72 -13.51 -14.28
C LYS A 1015 -27.89 -12.22 -14.33
N LEU A 1016 -28.47 -11.11 -14.77
CA LEU A 1016 -27.83 -9.80 -14.80
C LEU A 1016 -28.17 -9.03 -13.52
N SER A 1017 -27.44 -9.30 -12.45
CA SER A 1017 -27.69 -8.71 -11.13
C SER A 1017 -27.63 -7.19 -11.10
N THR A 1018 -26.94 -6.56 -12.05
CA THR A 1018 -26.81 -5.09 -12.12
C THR A 1018 -27.76 -4.44 -13.13
N LEU A 1019 -28.64 -5.23 -13.76
CA LEU A 1019 -29.56 -4.75 -14.77
C LEU A 1019 -30.49 -3.68 -14.20
N GLN A 1020 -30.53 -2.49 -14.81
CA GLN A 1020 -31.39 -1.40 -14.33
C GLN A 1020 -32.64 -1.24 -15.18
N SER A 1021 -32.56 -1.51 -16.48
CA SER A 1021 -33.69 -1.32 -17.39
C SER A 1021 -33.70 -2.28 -18.58
N VAL A 1022 -34.91 -2.67 -18.99
CA VAL A 1022 -35.15 -3.49 -20.18
C VAL A 1022 -36.15 -2.78 -21.10
N TYR A 1023 -35.78 -2.69 -22.37
CA TYR A 1023 -36.57 -2.07 -23.42
C TYR A 1023 -37.02 -3.13 -24.43
N PHE A 1024 -38.32 -3.24 -24.65
CA PHE A 1024 -38.92 -4.15 -25.62
C PHE A 1024 -39.49 -3.38 -26.80
N SER A 1025 -39.23 -3.89 -28.00
CA SER A 1025 -39.98 -3.52 -29.20
C SER A 1025 -41.35 -4.19 -29.20
N GLY A 1026 -42.38 -3.50 -29.69
CA GLY A 1026 -43.72 -4.06 -29.92
C GLY A 1026 -43.76 -5.19 -30.95
N GLN A 1027 -42.67 -5.40 -31.69
CA GLN A 1027 -42.45 -6.51 -32.63
C GLN A 1027 -41.59 -7.64 -32.03
N SER A 1028 -41.41 -7.68 -30.72
CA SER A 1028 -40.61 -8.73 -30.07
C SER A 1028 -41.19 -10.13 -30.37
N PRO A 1029 -40.34 -11.14 -30.68
CA PRO A 1029 -40.75 -12.54 -30.82
C PRO A 1029 -41.26 -13.17 -29.51
N ASN A 1030 -41.13 -12.49 -28.36
CA ASN A 1030 -41.53 -13.04 -27.07
C ASN A 1030 -43.01 -12.82 -26.74
N SER A 1031 -43.65 -13.85 -26.18
CA SER A 1031 -45.05 -13.79 -25.78
C SER A 1031 -45.31 -12.72 -24.71
N ALA A 1032 -46.56 -12.23 -24.65
CA ALA A 1032 -46.97 -11.26 -23.64
C ALA A 1032 -46.85 -11.86 -22.21
N ASP A 1033 -47.21 -13.13 -22.06
CA ASP A 1033 -47.14 -13.85 -20.78
C ASP A 1033 -45.70 -14.02 -20.30
N ALA A 1034 -44.76 -14.38 -21.18
CA ALA A 1034 -43.35 -14.49 -20.83
C ALA A 1034 -42.75 -13.14 -20.42
N ARG A 1035 -43.13 -12.05 -21.08
CA ARG A 1035 -42.72 -10.69 -20.70
C ARG A 1035 -43.29 -10.26 -19.35
N LEU A 1036 -44.54 -10.60 -19.08
CA LEU A 1036 -45.20 -10.34 -17.79
C LEU A 1036 -44.52 -11.12 -16.65
N ALA A 1037 -44.28 -12.43 -16.84
CA ALA A 1037 -43.60 -13.28 -15.88
C ALA A 1037 -42.16 -12.81 -15.61
N LEU A 1038 -41.45 -12.36 -16.64
CA LEU A 1038 -40.14 -11.75 -16.51
C LEU A 1038 -40.19 -10.47 -15.66
N ARG A 1039 -41.15 -9.57 -15.94
CA ARG A 1039 -41.32 -8.31 -15.20
C ARG A 1039 -41.55 -8.57 -13.71
N GLN A 1040 -42.38 -9.56 -13.37
CA GLN A 1040 -42.60 -9.96 -11.99
C GLN A 1040 -41.34 -10.54 -11.34
N GLY A 1041 -40.53 -11.30 -12.10
CA GLY A 1041 -39.31 -11.93 -11.59
C GLY A 1041 -38.07 -11.02 -11.44
N LEU A 1042 -38.03 -9.85 -12.10
CA LEU A 1042 -36.90 -8.91 -12.02
C LEU A 1042 -37.06 -7.82 -10.94
N GLY A 1043 -38.24 -7.70 -10.32
CA GLY A 1043 -38.47 -6.74 -9.24
C GLY A 1043 -38.29 -5.28 -9.68
N ALA A 1044 -37.28 -4.58 -9.14
CA ALA A 1044 -37.07 -3.13 -9.30
C ALA A 1044 -36.51 -2.68 -10.67
N VAL A 1045 -36.28 -3.60 -11.60
CA VAL A 1045 -35.77 -3.28 -12.95
C VAL A 1045 -36.84 -2.53 -13.76
N ALA A 1046 -36.48 -1.37 -14.31
CA ALA A 1046 -37.40 -0.57 -15.10
C ALA A 1046 -37.74 -1.25 -16.43
N PHE A 1047 -39.02 -1.53 -16.66
CA PHE A 1047 -39.50 -2.22 -17.87
C PHE A 1047 -40.23 -1.24 -18.79
N LYS A 1048 -39.82 -1.13 -20.05
CA LYS A 1048 -40.39 -0.19 -21.02
C LYS A 1048 -40.72 -0.87 -22.35
N GLU A 1049 -42.00 -0.95 -22.67
CA GLU A 1049 -42.46 -1.37 -23.99
C GLU A 1049 -42.67 -0.17 -24.89
N ASN A 1050 -42.17 -0.25 -26.13
CA ASN A 1050 -42.33 0.80 -27.12
C ASN A 1050 -42.87 0.21 -28.41
N ARG A 1051 -43.83 0.89 -29.07
CA ARG A 1051 -44.42 0.41 -30.33
C ARG A 1051 -43.37 0.09 -31.41
N ARG A 1052 -42.27 0.82 -31.47
CA ARG A 1052 -41.14 0.58 -32.38
C ARG A 1052 -39.84 1.16 -31.82
N LEU A 1053 -38.72 0.43 -31.92
CA LEU A 1053 -37.38 0.88 -31.50
C LEU A 1053 -36.41 0.80 -32.69
N PRO A 1054 -35.45 1.74 -32.87
CA PRO A 1054 -34.61 1.79 -34.07
C PRO A 1054 -33.48 0.76 -34.04
N SER A 1055 -33.19 0.13 -35.19
CA SER A 1055 -32.07 -0.80 -35.43
C SER A 1055 -31.10 -0.26 -36.50
N ILE A 1056 -29.84 -0.74 -36.54
CA ILE A 1056 -28.73 -0.18 -37.35
C ILE A 1056 -28.77 -0.64 -38.84
N SER A 1057 -29.83 -1.29 -39.30
CA SER A 1057 -29.79 -2.04 -40.56
C SER A 1057 -30.24 -1.26 -41.82
N GLY A 1058 -29.89 0.02 -41.97
CA GLY A 1058 -30.29 0.77 -43.18
C GLY A 1058 -29.24 1.70 -43.78
N PRO A 1059 -29.58 2.39 -44.89
CA PRO A 1059 -28.61 3.07 -45.76
C PRO A 1059 -27.87 4.17 -45.01
N VAL A 1060 -26.55 4.24 -45.25
CA VAL A 1060 -25.64 5.10 -44.49
C VAL A 1060 -25.33 6.38 -45.26
N CYS A 1061 -25.53 7.54 -44.64
CA CYS A 1061 -25.09 8.84 -45.16
C CYS A 1061 -24.06 9.47 -44.22
N GLU A 1062 -23.08 10.20 -44.75
CA GLU A 1062 -21.99 10.76 -43.95
C GLU A 1062 -22.02 12.28 -43.97
N PHE A 1063 -21.85 12.91 -42.81
CA PHE A 1063 -21.76 14.37 -42.66
C PHE A 1063 -20.50 14.75 -41.88
N LYS A 1064 -20.01 15.98 -42.03
CA LYS A 1064 -18.89 16.50 -41.23
C LYS A 1064 -19.43 17.55 -40.25
N VAL A 1065 -19.10 17.42 -38.98
CA VAL A 1065 -19.49 18.39 -37.94
C VAL A 1065 -18.26 18.87 -37.19
N THR A 1066 -18.20 20.18 -36.95
CA THR A 1066 -17.03 20.84 -36.34
C THR A 1066 -17.40 21.36 -34.96
N ASN A 1067 -16.61 21.03 -33.94
CA ASN A 1067 -16.87 21.50 -32.57
C ASN A 1067 -16.36 22.94 -32.33
N LYS A 1068 -16.65 23.49 -31.14
CA LYS A 1068 -16.20 24.83 -30.68
C LYS A 1068 -14.68 25.02 -30.64
N THR A 1069 -13.91 23.93 -30.73
CA THR A 1069 -12.43 23.94 -30.78
C THR A 1069 -11.88 23.80 -32.21
N LYS A 1070 -12.72 23.93 -33.25
CA LYS A 1070 -12.39 23.74 -34.68
C LYS A 1070 -11.94 22.32 -35.05
N LYS A 1071 -12.27 21.30 -34.25
CA LYS A 1071 -12.07 19.89 -34.63
C LYS A 1071 -13.27 19.38 -35.40
N THR A 1072 -13.04 18.90 -36.63
CA THR A 1072 -14.05 18.28 -37.49
C THR A 1072 -14.11 16.78 -37.24
N ILE A 1073 -15.30 16.24 -37.04
CA ILE A 1073 -15.57 14.80 -36.95
C ILE A 1073 -16.61 14.40 -37.99
N LYS A 1074 -16.50 13.16 -38.46
CA LYS A 1074 -17.42 12.53 -39.40
C LYS A 1074 -18.60 11.91 -38.65
N LEU A 1075 -19.82 12.38 -38.91
CA LEU A 1075 -21.06 11.77 -38.45
C LEU A 1075 -21.56 10.75 -39.48
N ILE A 1076 -22.05 9.63 -38.99
CA ILE A 1076 -22.59 8.53 -39.80
C ILE A 1076 -24.08 8.42 -39.47
N TRP A 1077 -24.92 8.83 -40.42
CA TRP A 1077 -26.37 8.68 -40.41
C TRP A 1077 -26.74 7.28 -40.90
N VAL A 1078 -27.64 6.61 -40.20
CA VAL A 1078 -28.16 5.30 -40.60
C VAL A 1078 -29.66 5.46 -40.81
N GLY A 1079 -30.09 5.49 -42.06
CA GLY A 1079 -31.50 5.59 -42.43
C GLY A 1079 -32.27 4.33 -42.01
N MET A 1080 -33.55 4.49 -41.67
CA MET A 1080 -34.48 3.36 -41.65
C MET A 1080 -34.90 3.10 -43.11
N THR A 1081 -35.22 1.86 -43.46
CA THR A 1081 -35.55 1.40 -44.82
C THR A 1081 -36.29 2.43 -45.69
N ALA A 1082 -35.87 2.55 -46.96
CA ALA A 1082 -36.17 3.64 -47.90
C ALA A 1082 -37.67 3.91 -48.22
N GLN A 1083 -38.61 3.16 -47.64
CA GLN A 1083 -40.03 3.26 -47.99
C GLN A 1083 -40.86 4.18 -47.07
N ASP A 1084 -40.34 4.69 -45.95
CA ASP A 1084 -41.15 5.45 -44.98
C ASP A 1084 -40.53 6.76 -44.44
N VAL A 1085 -39.64 7.44 -45.19
CA VAL A 1085 -39.16 8.77 -44.78
C VAL A 1085 -39.71 9.84 -45.74
N PRO A 1086 -40.84 10.49 -45.43
CA PRO A 1086 -41.15 11.76 -46.08
C PRO A 1086 -40.03 12.73 -45.72
N ARG A 1087 -39.36 13.30 -46.72
CA ARG A 1087 -38.40 14.40 -46.49
C ARG A 1087 -39.16 15.49 -45.72
N PRO A 1088 -38.72 15.89 -44.52
CA PRO A 1088 -39.36 17.00 -43.84
C PRO A 1088 -39.02 18.28 -44.61
N ASP A 1089 -40.04 19.06 -44.96
CA ASP A 1089 -39.86 20.48 -45.32
C ASP A 1089 -39.43 21.21 -44.04
N LEU A 1090 -38.17 21.63 -44.00
CA LEU A 1090 -37.51 22.25 -42.85
C LEU A 1090 -37.61 23.77 -42.97
N VAL A 1091 -37.96 24.45 -41.87
CA VAL A 1091 -37.78 25.91 -41.71
C VAL A 1091 -36.52 26.16 -40.87
N PRO A 1092 -35.70 27.20 -41.15
CA PRO A 1092 -34.41 27.38 -40.47
C PRO A 1092 -34.55 27.75 -38.98
N GLY A 1093 -33.74 27.11 -38.11
CA GLY A 1093 -33.27 27.81 -36.90
C GLY A 1093 -33.10 27.03 -35.59
N GLN A 1094 -33.64 25.81 -35.41
CA GLN A 1094 -33.45 25.07 -34.15
C GLN A 1094 -33.19 23.57 -34.34
N SER A 1095 -32.03 23.10 -33.87
CA SER A 1095 -31.69 21.67 -33.80
C SER A 1095 -31.24 21.31 -32.39
N TRP A 1096 -31.67 20.13 -31.91
CA TRP A 1096 -31.29 19.62 -30.60
C TRP A 1096 -30.97 18.14 -30.72
N VAL A 1097 -29.98 17.70 -29.94
CA VAL A 1097 -29.57 16.30 -29.86
C VAL A 1097 -30.01 15.74 -28.51
N CYS A 1098 -30.80 14.66 -28.50
CA CYS A 1098 -31.09 13.94 -27.26
C CYS A 1098 -30.49 12.53 -27.26
N ARG A 1099 -30.09 12.04 -26.09
CA ARG A 1099 -29.49 10.70 -25.95
C ARG A 1099 -30.60 9.66 -26.22
N SER A 1100 -30.35 8.73 -27.13
CA SER A 1100 -31.27 7.62 -27.42
C SER A 1100 -31.44 6.72 -26.19
N TYR A 1101 -32.47 5.88 -26.21
CA TYR A 1101 -32.81 4.90 -25.17
C TYR A 1101 -31.61 4.04 -24.72
N VAL A 1102 -30.64 3.83 -25.63
CA VAL A 1102 -29.45 3.01 -25.41
C VAL A 1102 -28.19 3.86 -25.65
N GLY A 1103 -27.92 4.83 -24.77
CA GLY A 1103 -26.63 5.45 -24.37
C GLY A 1103 -25.53 5.86 -25.38
N HIS A 1104 -25.28 5.06 -26.42
CA HIS A 1104 -24.29 5.22 -27.48
C HIS A 1104 -24.88 5.71 -28.81
N ARG A 1105 -26.22 5.85 -28.89
CA ARG A 1105 -26.94 6.48 -30.00
C ARG A 1105 -27.49 7.82 -29.57
N TRP A 1106 -27.52 8.76 -30.50
CA TRP A 1106 -28.12 10.06 -30.31
C TRP A 1106 -29.26 10.23 -31.30
N GLU A 1107 -30.41 10.68 -30.80
CA GLU A 1107 -31.58 11.03 -31.58
C GLU A 1107 -31.45 12.50 -32.00
N ALA A 1108 -31.45 12.73 -33.31
CA ALA A 1108 -31.54 14.06 -33.87
C ALA A 1108 -33.02 14.47 -33.93
N ARG A 1109 -33.35 15.60 -33.31
CA ARG A 1109 -34.67 16.22 -33.42
C ARG A 1109 -34.55 17.59 -34.06
N VAL A 1110 -35.45 17.85 -35.00
CA VAL A 1110 -35.65 19.18 -35.57
C VAL A 1110 -37.10 19.57 -35.26
N ASP A 1111 -37.28 20.73 -34.63
CA ASP A 1111 -38.57 21.28 -34.22
C ASP A 1111 -39.48 20.28 -33.46
N GLY A 1112 -38.88 19.54 -32.52
CA GLY A 1112 -39.56 18.54 -31.70
C GLY A 1112 -39.90 17.23 -32.41
N ARG A 1113 -39.64 17.13 -33.73
CA ARG A 1113 -39.87 15.92 -34.54
C ARG A 1113 -38.57 15.16 -34.73
N ARG A 1114 -38.66 13.83 -34.64
CA ARG A 1114 -37.51 12.93 -34.77
C ARG A 1114 -37.09 12.81 -36.24
N VAL A 1115 -35.84 13.16 -36.54
CA VAL A 1115 -35.28 13.12 -37.91
C VAL A 1115 -34.37 11.92 -38.13
N GLY A 1116 -33.75 11.37 -37.09
CA GLY A 1116 -32.95 10.14 -37.22
C GLY A 1116 -32.09 9.81 -36.00
N PHE A 1117 -31.28 8.75 -36.12
CA PHE A 1117 -30.31 8.35 -35.10
C PHE A 1117 -28.91 8.30 -35.68
N TYR A 1118 -27.92 8.63 -34.85
CA TYR A 1118 -26.50 8.57 -35.20
C TYR A 1118 -25.64 8.08 -34.04
N VAL A 1119 -24.41 7.66 -34.34
CA VAL A 1119 -23.43 7.15 -33.36
C VAL A 1119 -22.32 8.17 -33.17
N VAL A 1120 -21.96 8.50 -31.93
CA VAL A 1120 -20.91 9.48 -31.60
C VAL A 1120 -19.86 8.84 -30.71
N GLU A 1121 -18.59 9.15 -30.96
CA GLU A 1121 -17.50 8.81 -30.04
C GLU A 1121 -17.58 9.67 -28.75
N PRO A 1122 -17.57 9.09 -27.54
CA PRO A 1122 -17.70 9.85 -26.29
C PRO A 1122 -16.52 10.83 -26.06
N GLY A 1123 -16.81 12.09 -25.71
CA GLY A 1123 -15.82 13.04 -25.17
C GLY A 1123 -15.92 14.52 -25.55
N PHE A 1124 -16.97 14.97 -26.25
CA PHE A 1124 -17.05 16.35 -26.74
C PHE A 1124 -18.49 16.89 -26.68
N ASP A 1125 -18.64 18.16 -26.31
CA ASP A 1125 -19.87 18.96 -26.48
C ASP A 1125 -19.92 19.52 -27.91
N TRP A 1126 -21.09 19.46 -28.55
CA TRP A 1126 -21.27 19.77 -29.98
C TRP A 1126 -22.31 20.86 -30.19
N ASP A 1127 -22.04 21.79 -31.10
CA ASP A 1127 -23.05 22.65 -31.73
C ASP A 1127 -23.21 22.18 -33.17
N VAL A 1128 -24.44 21.88 -33.59
CA VAL A 1128 -24.74 21.49 -34.97
C VAL A 1128 -25.03 22.77 -35.75
N GLN A 1129 -24.09 23.18 -36.60
CA GLN A 1129 -24.32 24.24 -37.59
C GLN A 1129 -24.62 23.61 -38.95
N ASN A 1130 -25.60 24.17 -39.65
CA ASN A 1130 -26.09 23.68 -40.94
C ASN A 1130 -25.07 24.00 -42.05
N GLU A 1131 -24.80 23.04 -42.93
CA GLU A 1131 -24.46 23.32 -44.34
C GLU A 1131 -25.58 22.75 -45.22
#